data_AF-A0A368TY91-F1
#
_entry.id   AF-A0A368TY91-F1
#
_cell.length_a   1.000
_cell.length_b   1.000
_cell.length_c   1.000
_cell.angle_alpha   90.00
_cell.angle_beta   90.00
_cell.angle_gamma   90.00
#
_symmetry.space_group_name_H-M   'P 1'
#
loop_
_entity.id
_entity.type
_entity.pdbx_description
1 polymer ?
#
loop_
_entity_poly.entity_id
_entity_poly.type
_entity_poly.pdbx_seq_one_letter_code
_entity_poly.pdbx_strand_id
1 'polypeptide(L)'
;MAEQKMPKRRYWLGGKRAAEQDRFFREALETQGWEPGNADEWDAGWYTGMPDPAQFKHVSAQRKLNHFPGNNALTVKSRLHDSLAALRFRIHETFGPNHEASARLAFFPRVYSMPKDYHALQQVALTHPEKHWILKPKNASKGKGIRVLQDVGETPLEPNWMVQEYLADPHTIRGHKYVLRLYVLIASLEPLRLYAYRQGFAKLASEPYDVNDADNPYSQLTNPDINALNTSAEIPVEFIDLERYREWLRHQGHDDERLFKQIHDLITLTVISALDAMRQRTAEFGADPQGCYELLGLDCMVDADLKPWILECNLSPSLGICAKPEDGGIVEKKIKNGLVKDMVALVGIDAPGQAAETVVQQAEQELARAGGFQRLYPNRSPSHYLPYFSLPRLADIQLTDALASHPVPRPTLCRWQAAEVFDDDQLALYATHTGHYYRLNDTAALIWLLATEGLDPDAIAEQLACSVGLTEGETADSQVLRHEVWTSLSEWCRNGLLRQHFLSQHLPSQQGEQPPSSHAFSSADETQPSTSNVSLPPMKLIGKDRQWQLHTDSAPVLARMAPLLSPMAEEDRAKGKDLPRLEILRDSPGFTLVTHGEVLASRLKLASLAPLLITYLARQAASAHHLVIDTGLLTTPEGAMALCLFATPEEGEAVAKHLAPSSALSLTRGVRLDTATFMQAEPLGLPMSANQLGEAATSLLALPEKGQVRQVIWINHEKAQKASPVLSEPLSSLDAMGALLPCCYAPDGKPLDVDAITGLNDWLSQCERSVINLEDESDATQVLTQRLKAQPSVARAEAEDEAKAE
;
A
#
# COMPACT_ATOMS: atom_id res chain seq x y z
N MET A 1 -45.58 8.02 -42.17
CA MET A 1 -44.66 8.50 -41.12
C MET A 1 -44.53 7.36 -40.12
N ALA A 2 -43.40 6.65 -40.13
CA ALA A 2 -43.13 5.66 -39.11
C ALA A 2 -42.71 6.42 -37.85
N GLU A 3 -43.49 6.31 -36.78
CA GLU A 3 -43.04 6.68 -35.44
C GLU A 3 -41.76 5.89 -35.15
N GLN A 4 -40.61 6.57 -35.11
CA GLN A 4 -39.40 6.00 -34.53
C GLN A 4 -39.72 5.72 -33.06
N LYS A 5 -40.11 4.47 -32.76
CA LYS A 5 -40.20 3.95 -31.39
C LYS A 5 -38.85 4.19 -30.74
N MET A 6 -38.81 5.10 -29.76
CA MET A 6 -37.61 5.23 -28.92
C MET A 6 -37.27 3.86 -28.34
N PRO A 7 -35.98 3.46 -28.33
CA PRO A 7 -35.58 2.19 -27.74
C PRO A 7 -36.04 2.15 -26.28
N LYS A 8 -36.73 1.07 -25.91
CA LYS A 8 -37.21 0.87 -24.54
C LYS A 8 -36.01 0.68 -23.61
N ARG A 9 -35.88 1.55 -22.60
CA ARG A 9 -34.80 1.49 -21.62
C ARG A 9 -34.98 0.32 -20.68
N ARG A 10 -33.88 -0.34 -20.33
CA ARG A 10 -33.90 -1.57 -19.54
C ARG A 10 -33.07 -1.47 -18.27
N TYR A 11 -33.60 -2.03 -17.18
CA TYR A 11 -32.86 -2.15 -15.93
C TYR A 11 -32.46 -3.60 -15.65
N TRP A 12 -31.27 -3.80 -15.10
CA TRP A 12 -30.80 -5.12 -14.68
C TRP A 12 -30.61 -5.17 -13.17
N LEU A 13 -31.19 -6.19 -12.53
CA LEU A 13 -31.01 -6.49 -11.12
C LEU A 13 -30.11 -7.72 -10.99
N GLY A 14 -29.02 -7.62 -10.24
CA GLY A 14 -28.03 -8.69 -10.10
C GLY A 14 -27.49 -8.85 -8.67
N GLY A 15 -26.80 -9.97 -8.44
CA GLY A 15 -26.10 -10.24 -7.18
C GLY A 15 -26.81 -11.23 -6.25
N LYS A 16 -26.26 -11.39 -5.05
CA LYS A 16 -26.71 -12.39 -4.08
C LYS A 16 -27.56 -11.74 -2.99
N ARG A 17 -28.91 -11.72 -3.13
CA ARG A 17 -29.96 -11.85 -2.06
C ARG A 17 -31.31 -11.16 -2.40
N ALA A 18 -32.22 -11.18 -1.42
CA ALA A 18 -33.68 -11.05 -1.44
C ALA A 18 -34.29 -9.84 -2.17
N ALA A 19 -35.48 -10.06 -2.74
CA ALA A 19 -36.24 -9.10 -3.55
C ALA A 19 -36.51 -7.73 -2.88
N GLU A 20 -36.47 -7.66 -1.55
CA GLU A 20 -36.66 -6.41 -0.80
C GLU A 20 -35.53 -5.40 -1.00
N GLN A 21 -34.31 -5.85 -1.34
CA GLN A 21 -33.16 -4.98 -1.58
C GLN A 21 -33.29 -4.21 -2.90
N ASP A 22 -33.96 -4.81 -3.89
CA ASP A 22 -34.11 -4.22 -5.23
C ASP A 22 -35.43 -3.47 -5.40
N ARG A 23 -36.34 -3.61 -4.43
CA ARG A 23 -37.72 -3.14 -4.51
C ARG A 23 -37.80 -1.66 -4.88
N PHE A 24 -37.11 -0.79 -4.13
CA PHE A 24 -37.21 0.66 -4.35
C PHE A 24 -36.60 1.10 -5.67
N PHE A 25 -35.52 0.44 -6.11
CA PHE A 25 -34.89 0.74 -7.40
C PHE A 25 -35.81 0.33 -8.55
N ARG A 26 -36.38 -0.88 -8.48
CA ARG A 26 -37.39 -1.36 -9.43
C ARG A 26 -38.60 -0.42 -9.50
N GLU A 27 -39.22 -0.13 -8.36
CA GLU A 27 -40.41 0.73 -8.29
C GLU A 27 -40.11 2.15 -8.83
N ALA A 28 -38.91 2.69 -8.58
CA ALA A 28 -38.50 4.00 -9.09
C ALA A 28 -38.38 4.03 -10.63
N LEU A 29 -37.96 2.93 -11.27
CA LEU A 29 -37.78 2.86 -12.72
C LEU A 29 -39.04 2.41 -13.47
N GLU A 30 -39.78 1.43 -12.95
CA GLU A 30 -41.02 0.94 -13.57
C GLU A 30 -42.10 2.04 -13.64
N THR A 31 -42.14 2.91 -12.62
CA THR A 31 -43.04 4.08 -12.63
C THR A 31 -42.71 5.10 -13.72
N GLN A 32 -41.52 5.00 -14.32
CA GLN A 32 -41.06 5.83 -15.44
C GLN A 32 -41.07 5.07 -16.79
N GLY A 33 -41.63 3.86 -16.84
CA GLY A 33 -41.78 3.08 -18.07
C GLY A 33 -40.54 2.27 -18.47
N TRP A 34 -39.60 2.04 -17.55
CA TRP A 34 -38.49 1.12 -17.78
C TRP A 34 -38.93 -0.35 -17.71
N GLU A 35 -38.25 -1.21 -18.46
CA GLU A 35 -38.52 -2.65 -18.51
C GLU A 35 -37.37 -3.47 -17.90
N PRO A 36 -37.65 -4.68 -17.36
CA PRO A 36 -36.58 -5.56 -16.90
C PRO A 36 -35.73 -6.05 -18.08
N GLY A 37 -34.41 -5.97 -17.91
CA GLY A 37 -33.37 -6.50 -18.80
C GLY A 37 -32.59 -7.66 -18.18
N ASN A 38 -31.37 -7.88 -18.66
CA ASN A 38 -30.46 -8.91 -18.19
C ASN A 38 -29.01 -8.42 -18.23
N ALA A 39 -28.04 -9.27 -17.88
CA ALA A 39 -26.63 -8.90 -17.82
C ALA A 39 -26.00 -8.51 -19.19
N ASP A 40 -26.64 -8.86 -20.30
CA ASP A 40 -26.19 -8.54 -21.67
C ASP A 40 -26.93 -7.31 -22.24
N GLU A 41 -28.13 -7.02 -21.75
CA GLU A 41 -29.04 -5.99 -22.26
C GLU A 41 -29.60 -5.12 -21.14
N TRP A 42 -28.83 -4.10 -20.74
CA TRP A 42 -29.21 -3.13 -19.71
C TRP A 42 -28.68 -1.71 -19.98
N ASP A 43 -29.41 -0.71 -19.50
CA ASP A 43 -29.00 0.70 -19.48
C ASP A 43 -28.79 1.20 -18.03
N ALA A 44 -29.50 0.63 -17.05
CA ALA A 44 -29.28 0.87 -15.63
C ALA A 44 -29.12 -0.45 -14.85
N GLY A 45 -27.94 -0.69 -14.31
CA GLY A 45 -27.63 -1.84 -13.47
C GLY A 45 -27.73 -1.52 -11.97
N TRP A 46 -28.42 -2.37 -11.24
CA TRP A 46 -28.44 -2.40 -9.78
C TRP A 46 -27.99 -3.77 -9.30
N TYR A 47 -26.80 -3.82 -8.72
CA TYR A 47 -26.16 -5.03 -8.26
C TYR A 47 -26.01 -5.00 -6.74
N THR A 48 -26.31 -6.12 -6.07
CA THR A 48 -26.05 -6.29 -4.64
C THR A 48 -24.77 -7.11 -4.44
N GLY A 49 -23.74 -6.48 -3.88
CA GLY A 49 -22.37 -7.01 -3.84
C GLY A 49 -21.52 -6.51 -5.02
N MET A 50 -20.38 -7.13 -5.28
CA MET A 50 -19.53 -6.74 -6.41
C MET A 50 -19.91 -7.51 -7.68
N PRO A 51 -20.24 -6.85 -8.80
CA PRO A 51 -20.52 -7.51 -10.08
C PRO A 51 -19.26 -8.13 -10.69
N ASP A 52 -19.45 -8.95 -11.73
CA ASP A 52 -18.35 -9.51 -12.51
C ASP A 52 -17.53 -8.37 -13.17
N PRO A 53 -16.18 -8.41 -13.13
CA PRO A 53 -15.32 -7.42 -13.77
C PRO A 53 -15.68 -7.08 -15.22
N ALA A 54 -16.18 -8.04 -16.00
CA ALA A 54 -16.57 -7.83 -17.40
C ALA A 54 -17.70 -6.80 -17.55
N GLN A 55 -18.61 -6.71 -16.57
CA GLN A 55 -19.74 -5.79 -16.62
C GLN A 55 -19.32 -4.32 -16.61
N PHE A 56 -18.20 -4.01 -15.97
CA PHE A 56 -17.66 -2.66 -15.93
C PHE A 56 -17.18 -2.16 -17.30
N LYS A 57 -16.91 -3.04 -18.26
CA LYS A 57 -16.55 -2.62 -19.63
C LYS A 57 -17.76 -2.14 -20.43
N HIS A 58 -18.98 -2.38 -19.96
CA HIS A 58 -20.22 -1.97 -20.61
C HIS A 58 -20.77 -0.65 -20.09
N VAL A 59 -20.22 -0.13 -18.99
CA VAL A 59 -20.63 1.16 -18.41
C VAL A 59 -20.21 2.31 -19.32
N SER A 60 -21.01 3.36 -19.35
CA SER A 60 -20.71 4.59 -20.08
C SER A 60 -21.49 5.75 -19.47
N ALA A 61 -21.29 6.97 -19.95
CA ALA A 61 -22.14 8.11 -19.58
C ALA A 61 -23.66 7.84 -19.69
N GLN A 62 -24.10 6.94 -20.59
CA GLN A 62 -25.50 6.54 -20.79
C GLN A 62 -25.87 5.20 -20.13
N ARG A 63 -24.89 4.37 -19.78
CA ARG A 63 -25.10 3.06 -19.13
C ARG A 63 -24.55 3.07 -17.71
N LYS A 64 -25.45 3.10 -16.72
CA LYS A 64 -25.10 3.35 -15.31
C LYS A 64 -25.11 2.07 -14.49
N LEU A 65 -24.07 1.81 -13.70
CA LEU A 65 -23.95 0.69 -12.76
C LEU A 65 -23.60 1.21 -11.36
N ASN A 66 -24.24 0.66 -10.34
CA ASN A 66 -24.19 1.13 -8.95
C ASN A 66 -22.93 0.74 -8.16
N HIS A 67 -21.77 0.57 -8.82
CA HIS A 67 -20.50 0.34 -8.13
C HIS A 67 -19.30 0.98 -8.85
N PHE A 68 -18.27 1.35 -8.08
CA PHE A 68 -16.92 1.57 -8.60
C PHE A 68 -16.00 0.38 -8.30
N PRO A 69 -15.21 -0.10 -9.28
CA PRO A 69 -14.09 -0.98 -8.98
C PRO A 69 -13.15 -0.33 -7.94
N GLY A 70 -12.70 -1.11 -6.95
CA GLY A 70 -11.80 -0.62 -5.90
C GLY A 70 -12.51 0.00 -4.69
N ASN A 71 -13.84 0.00 -4.63
CA ASN A 71 -14.62 0.43 -3.46
C ASN A 71 -14.34 -0.40 -2.18
N ASN A 72 -13.64 -1.53 -2.30
CA ASN A 72 -13.20 -2.33 -1.16
C ASN A 72 -12.20 -1.58 -0.29
N ALA A 73 -11.52 -0.56 -0.82
CA ALA A 73 -10.73 0.41 -0.05
C ALA A 73 -11.56 1.13 1.02
N LEU A 74 -12.87 1.28 0.81
CA LEU A 74 -13.83 1.82 1.79
C LEU A 74 -14.60 0.73 2.53
N THR A 75 -15.04 -0.30 1.81
CA THR A 75 -16.09 -1.21 2.29
C THR A 75 -15.58 -2.46 3.02
N VAL A 76 -14.28 -2.74 2.94
CA VAL A 76 -13.63 -3.79 3.74
C VAL A 76 -12.95 -3.14 4.93
N LYS A 77 -13.27 -3.61 6.15
CA LYS A 77 -12.83 -3.00 7.42
C LYS A 77 -11.31 -2.78 7.50
N SER A 78 -10.52 -3.78 7.13
CA SER A 78 -9.06 -3.66 7.15
C SER A 78 -8.55 -2.66 6.11
N ARG A 79 -9.15 -2.66 4.91
CA ARG A 79 -8.75 -1.74 3.83
C ARG A 79 -9.17 -0.30 4.08
N LEU A 80 -10.31 -0.08 4.73
CA LEU A 80 -10.74 1.23 5.23
C LEU A 80 -9.72 1.77 6.22
N HIS A 81 -9.28 0.93 7.16
CA HIS A 81 -8.24 1.30 8.09
C HIS A 81 -6.92 1.63 7.39
N ASP A 82 -6.47 0.78 6.45
CA ASP A 82 -5.24 1.01 5.68
C ASP A 82 -5.30 2.35 4.93
N SER A 83 -6.42 2.65 4.27
CA SER A 83 -6.63 3.88 3.51
C SER A 83 -6.56 5.13 4.39
N LEU A 84 -7.29 5.10 5.52
CA LEU A 84 -7.28 6.20 6.50
C LEU A 84 -5.91 6.36 7.19
N ALA A 85 -5.23 5.26 7.51
CA ALA A 85 -3.91 5.28 8.11
C ALA A 85 -2.84 5.84 7.16
N ALA A 86 -2.90 5.48 5.88
CA ALA A 86 -2.02 6.03 4.85
C ALA A 86 -2.23 7.54 4.66
N LEU A 87 -3.48 8.00 4.62
CA LEU A 87 -3.80 9.42 4.60
C LEU A 87 -3.23 10.15 5.83
N ARG A 88 -3.47 9.62 7.03
CA ARG A 88 -2.94 10.20 8.28
C ARG A 88 -1.42 10.27 8.30
N PHE A 89 -0.75 9.21 7.85
CA PHE A 89 0.71 9.18 7.74
C PHE A 89 1.21 10.30 6.82
N ARG A 90 0.67 10.44 5.60
CA ARG A 90 1.06 11.52 4.69
C ARG A 90 0.87 12.90 5.29
N ILE A 91 -0.27 13.14 5.95
CA ILE A 91 -0.56 14.45 6.55
C ILE A 91 0.37 14.74 7.74
N HIS A 92 0.69 13.74 8.56
CA HIS A 92 1.68 13.88 9.64
C HIS A 92 3.08 14.21 9.08
N GLU A 93 3.51 13.54 8.01
CA GLU A 93 4.80 13.80 7.37
C GLU A 93 4.87 15.18 6.71
N THR A 94 3.72 15.76 6.35
CA THR A 94 3.64 17.05 5.65
C THR A 94 3.53 18.23 6.62
N PHE A 95 2.67 18.11 7.64
CA PHE A 95 2.34 19.21 8.56
C PHE A 95 2.80 18.97 10.01
N GLY A 96 3.23 17.76 10.35
CA GLY A 96 3.51 17.33 11.71
C GLY A 96 2.27 16.80 12.44
N PRO A 97 2.45 15.94 13.47
CA PRO A 97 1.35 15.27 14.17
C PRO A 97 0.44 16.22 14.97
N ASN A 98 0.96 17.39 15.39
CA ASN A 98 0.23 18.34 16.23
C ASN A 98 -0.52 19.42 15.44
N HIS A 99 -0.46 19.40 14.11
CA HIS A 99 -1.12 20.39 13.26
C HIS A 99 -2.64 20.14 13.19
N GLU A 100 -3.43 21.20 12.98
CA GLU A 100 -4.90 21.10 12.85
C GLU A 100 -5.31 20.12 11.74
N ALA A 101 -4.57 20.12 10.62
CA ALA A 101 -4.82 19.20 9.51
C ALA A 101 -4.70 17.72 9.92
N SER A 102 -3.76 17.41 10.82
CA SER A 102 -3.56 16.08 11.40
C SER A 102 -4.65 15.73 12.41
N ALA A 103 -5.04 16.70 13.26
CA ALA A 103 -6.11 16.53 14.23
C ALA A 103 -7.47 16.22 13.56
N ARG A 104 -7.73 16.77 12.36
CA ARG A 104 -8.93 16.46 11.55
C ARG A 104 -9.03 14.98 11.14
N LEU A 105 -7.95 14.19 11.22
CA LEU A 105 -7.95 12.76 10.92
C LEU A 105 -8.09 11.88 12.18
N ALA A 106 -8.33 12.47 13.34
CA ALA A 106 -8.47 11.76 14.61
C ALA A 106 -9.89 11.17 14.84
N PHE A 107 -10.55 10.65 13.80
CA PHE A 107 -11.94 10.16 13.85
C PHE A 107 -12.09 8.65 13.66
N PHE A 108 -10.99 7.90 13.62
CA PHE A 108 -11.02 6.44 13.50
C PHE A 108 -10.07 5.80 14.52
N PRO A 109 -10.54 4.76 15.24
CA PRO A 109 -9.72 4.10 16.26
C PRO A 109 -8.57 3.30 15.66
N ARG A 110 -7.56 3.00 16.47
CA ARG A 110 -6.43 2.16 16.08
C ARG A 110 -6.86 0.71 15.87
N VAL A 111 -6.24 0.05 14.89
CA VAL A 111 -6.50 -1.35 14.53
C VAL A 111 -5.19 -2.13 14.52
N TYR A 112 -5.29 -3.40 14.88
CA TYR A 112 -4.25 -4.42 14.84
C TYR A 112 -4.75 -5.58 13.99
N SER A 113 -4.05 -5.89 12.90
CA SER A 113 -4.40 -6.94 11.95
C SER A 113 -3.70 -8.26 12.30
N MET A 114 -4.48 -9.33 12.51
CA MET A 114 -3.92 -10.63 12.85
C MET A 114 -3.39 -11.39 11.61
N PRO A 115 -2.39 -12.29 11.81
CA PRO A 115 -1.59 -12.46 13.03
C PRO A 115 -0.45 -11.44 13.18
N LYS A 116 -0.17 -10.65 12.13
CA LYS A 116 1.00 -9.75 12.03
C LYS A 116 1.17 -8.85 13.26
N ASP A 117 0.09 -8.23 13.71
CA ASP A 117 0.16 -7.21 14.77
C ASP A 117 -0.13 -7.76 16.17
N TYR A 118 -0.18 -9.09 16.34
CA TYR A 118 -0.53 -9.74 17.62
C TYR A 118 0.36 -9.29 18.77
N HIS A 119 1.69 -9.36 18.62
CA HIS A 119 2.61 -8.96 19.69
C HIS A 119 2.56 -7.45 19.96
N ALA A 120 2.36 -6.62 18.93
CA ALA A 120 2.17 -5.18 19.10
C ALA A 120 0.88 -4.85 19.86
N LEU A 121 -0.20 -5.63 19.64
CA LEU A 121 -1.44 -5.54 20.42
C LEU A 121 -1.19 -5.89 21.89
N GLN A 122 -0.50 -7.00 22.17
CA GLN A 122 -0.19 -7.42 23.55
C GLN A 122 0.62 -6.36 24.30
N GLN A 123 1.65 -5.81 23.64
CA GLN A 123 2.47 -4.73 24.19
C GLN A 123 1.62 -3.50 24.54
N VAL A 124 0.78 -3.03 23.62
CA VAL A 124 -0.03 -1.83 23.86
C VAL A 124 -1.11 -2.07 24.91
N ALA A 125 -1.72 -3.25 24.95
CA ALA A 125 -2.68 -3.60 25.99
C ALA A 125 -2.03 -3.68 27.38
N LEU A 126 -0.78 -4.15 27.47
CA LEU A 126 -0.02 -4.15 28.72
C LEU A 126 0.32 -2.73 29.19
N THR A 127 0.71 -1.83 28.27
CA THR A 127 1.06 -0.45 28.62
C THR A 127 -0.17 0.43 28.90
N HIS A 128 -1.34 0.03 28.41
CA HIS A 128 -2.61 0.76 28.54
C HIS A 128 -3.74 -0.16 29.03
N PRO A 129 -3.69 -0.61 30.30
CA PRO A 129 -4.66 -1.55 30.86
C PRO A 129 -6.08 -0.98 30.97
N GLU A 130 -6.24 0.35 30.91
CA GLU A 130 -7.53 1.04 30.88
C GLU A 130 -8.28 0.90 29.56
N LYS A 131 -7.60 0.52 28.47
CA LYS A 131 -8.21 0.42 27.14
C LYS A 131 -8.96 -0.89 26.96
N HIS A 132 -10.13 -0.78 26.33
CA HIS A 132 -10.91 -1.93 25.91
C HIS A 132 -10.71 -2.23 24.43
N TRP A 133 -10.98 -3.48 24.04
CA TRP A 133 -10.66 -3.98 22.70
C TRP A 133 -11.86 -4.72 22.13
N ILE A 134 -12.08 -4.61 20.82
CA ILE A 134 -13.15 -5.31 20.11
C ILE A 134 -12.56 -6.14 18.97
N LEU A 135 -12.87 -7.44 19.00
CA LEU A 135 -12.49 -8.39 17.95
C LEU A 135 -13.49 -8.30 16.81
N LYS A 136 -13.00 -8.20 15.57
CA LYS A 136 -13.82 -8.11 14.36
C LYS A 136 -13.24 -9.00 13.25
N PRO A 137 -14.08 -9.71 12.48
CA PRO A 137 -13.64 -10.34 11.24
C PRO A 137 -13.43 -9.28 10.16
N LYS A 138 -12.34 -9.38 9.37
CA LYS A 138 -11.97 -8.42 8.32
C LYS A 138 -13.06 -8.28 7.24
N ASN A 139 -13.67 -9.39 6.84
CA ASN A 139 -14.58 -9.48 5.69
C ASN A 139 -16.01 -9.95 6.02
N ALA A 140 -16.40 -10.02 7.31
CA ALA A 140 -17.78 -10.40 7.66
C ALA A 140 -18.69 -9.19 7.92
N SER A 141 -19.99 -9.43 7.74
CA SER A 141 -21.07 -8.47 7.97
C SER A 141 -22.08 -9.02 8.99
N LYS A 142 -23.06 -8.18 9.38
CA LYS A 142 -24.16 -8.53 10.31
C LYS A 142 -23.74 -8.83 11.75
N GLY A 143 -22.60 -8.31 12.18
CA GLY A 143 -22.11 -8.45 13.56
C GLY A 143 -21.67 -9.86 13.98
N LYS A 144 -21.70 -10.85 13.07
CA LYS A 144 -21.28 -12.23 13.40
C LYS A 144 -19.79 -12.30 13.74
N GLY A 145 -19.48 -12.88 14.90
CA GLY A 145 -18.11 -13.04 15.40
C GLY A 145 -17.51 -11.77 16.00
N ILE A 146 -18.27 -10.67 16.09
CA ILE A 146 -17.83 -9.46 16.79
C ILE A 146 -18.07 -9.63 18.29
N ARG A 147 -17.07 -9.37 19.11
CA ARG A 147 -17.19 -9.34 20.57
C ARG A 147 -16.18 -8.38 21.19
N VAL A 148 -16.53 -7.79 22.33
CA VAL A 148 -15.57 -7.08 23.17
C VAL A 148 -14.68 -8.13 23.83
N LEU A 149 -13.38 -7.89 23.88
CA LEU A 149 -12.39 -8.79 24.47
C LEU A 149 -12.20 -8.42 25.94
N GLN A 150 -12.30 -9.41 26.83
CA GLN A 150 -11.89 -9.29 28.22
C GLN A 150 -10.37 -9.44 28.37
N ASP A 151 -9.79 -10.37 27.61
CA ASP A 151 -8.35 -10.58 27.50
C ASP A 151 -7.93 -10.55 26.01
N VAL A 152 -6.96 -9.70 25.69
CA VAL A 152 -6.39 -9.61 24.34
C VAL A 152 -5.62 -10.87 23.96
N GLY A 153 -5.14 -11.67 24.93
CA GLY A 153 -4.49 -12.96 24.73
C GLY A 153 -5.39 -14.01 24.06
N GLU A 154 -6.71 -13.85 24.14
CA GLU A 154 -7.68 -14.74 23.49
C GLU A 154 -7.90 -14.41 22.00
N THR A 155 -7.15 -13.45 21.46
CA THR A 155 -7.27 -13.03 20.06
C THR A 155 -6.88 -14.18 19.13
N PRO A 156 -7.77 -14.59 18.19
CA PRO A 156 -7.44 -15.64 17.22
C PRO A 156 -6.32 -15.19 16.27
N LEU A 157 -5.42 -16.12 15.92
CA LEU A 157 -4.25 -15.85 15.06
C LEU A 157 -4.53 -16.05 13.57
N GLU A 158 -5.76 -16.41 13.17
CA GLU A 158 -6.11 -16.55 11.77
C GLU A 158 -6.12 -15.19 11.04
N PRO A 159 -5.69 -15.13 9.77
CA PRO A 159 -5.47 -13.88 9.04
C PRO A 159 -6.76 -13.12 8.71
N ASN A 160 -7.94 -13.67 8.99
CA ASN A 160 -9.23 -13.04 8.77
C ASN A 160 -9.70 -12.19 9.96
N TRP A 161 -8.92 -12.06 11.03
CA TRP A 161 -9.28 -11.29 12.22
C TRP A 161 -8.51 -9.99 12.37
N MET A 162 -9.16 -9.01 12.98
CA MET A 162 -8.55 -7.74 13.41
C MET A 162 -9.10 -7.36 14.78
N VAL A 163 -8.26 -6.70 15.57
CA VAL A 163 -8.63 -6.12 16.88
C VAL A 163 -8.59 -4.62 16.75
N GLN A 164 -9.57 -3.94 17.29
CA GLN A 164 -9.69 -2.48 17.26
C GLN A 164 -9.85 -1.97 18.69
N GLU A 165 -9.33 -0.78 18.97
CA GLU A 165 -9.63 -0.07 20.21
C GLU A 165 -11.15 0.14 20.33
N TYR A 166 -11.73 -0.33 21.44
CA TYR A 166 -13.16 -0.21 21.71
C TYR A 166 -13.48 1.17 22.27
N LEU A 167 -14.45 1.82 21.66
CA LEU A 167 -14.91 3.13 22.10
C LEU A 167 -15.88 2.94 23.28
N ALA A 168 -15.35 3.08 24.49
CA ALA A 168 -15.98 2.72 25.76
C ALA A 168 -16.89 3.81 26.35
N ASP A 169 -16.82 5.05 25.86
CA ASP A 169 -17.63 6.16 26.34
C ASP A 169 -18.60 6.67 25.26
N PRO A 170 -19.58 5.86 24.80
CA PRO A 170 -20.55 6.30 23.80
C PRO A 170 -21.50 7.33 24.40
N HIS A 171 -21.92 8.30 23.58
CA HIS A 171 -23.13 9.05 23.88
C HIS A 171 -24.33 8.09 23.81
N THR A 172 -25.28 8.22 24.74
CA THR A 172 -26.41 7.29 24.84
C THR A 172 -27.75 7.99 24.72
N ILE A 173 -28.75 7.29 24.17
CA ILE A 173 -30.14 7.73 24.15
C ILE A 173 -30.91 6.89 25.16
N ARG A 174 -31.40 7.51 26.24
CA ARG A 174 -32.07 6.79 27.35
C ARG A 174 -31.20 5.66 27.92
N GLY A 175 -29.89 5.89 28.03
CA GLY A 175 -28.93 4.88 28.49
C GLY A 175 -28.57 3.79 27.47
N HIS A 176 -29.15 3.79 26.26
CA HIS A 176 -28.83 2.80 25.23
C HIS A 176 -27.78 3.34 24.26
N LYS A 177 -26.81 2.50 23.91
CA LYS A 177 -25.81 2.80 22.89
C LYS A 177 -26.47 2.93 21.52
N TYR A 178 -25.98 3.85 20.68
CA TYR A 178 -26.47 4.00 19.31
C TYR A 178 -25.36 4.18 18.28
N VAL A 179 -25.67 3.87 17.02
CA VAL A 179 -24.83 4.18 15.85
C VAL A 179 -25.69 4.86 14.80
N LEU A 180 -25.14 5.91 14.19
CA LEU A 180 -25.76 6.62 13.07
C LEU A 180 -25.44 5.90 11.76
N ARG A 181 -26.49 5.43 11.08
CA ARG A 181 -26.46 5.01 9.68
C ARG A 181 -26.66 6.22 8.78
N LEU A 182 -25.62 6.59 8.06
CA LEU A 182 -25.59 7.69 7.11
C LEU A 182 -25.53 7.12 5.68
N TYR A 183 -26.31 7.70 4.77
CA TYR A 183 -26.28 7.32 3.36
C TYR A 183 -25.40 8.29 2.58
N VAL A 184 -24.38 7.76 1.94
CA VAL A 184 -23.36 8.54 1.22
C VAL A 184 -23.35 8.08 -0.23
N LEU A 185 -23.38 9.03 -1.17
CA LEU A 185 -23.34 8.76 -2.60
C LEU A 185 -22.07 9.38 -3.21
N ILE A 186 -21.23 8.52 -3.80
CA ILE A 186 -20.14 8.95 -4.67
C ILE A 186 -20.71 8.94 -6.09
N ALA A 187 -20.96 10.11 -6.66
CA ALA A 187 -21.55 10.25 -8.00
C ALA A 187 -20.49 10.31 -9.12
N SER A 188 -19.25 10.66 -8.77
CA SER A 188 -18.11 10.64 -9.68
C SER A 188 -16.80 10.54 -8.91
N LEU A 189 -15.80 9.88 -9.49
CA LEU A 189 -14.42 9.87 -9.02
C LEU A 189 -13.55 10.95 -9.70
N GLU A 190 -13.95 11.46 -10.86
CA GLU A 190 -13.17 12.44 -11.62
C GLU A 190 -14.10 13.40 -12.40
N PRO A 191 -14.24 14.66 -11.93
CA PRO A 191 -13.85 15.12 -10.60
C PRO A 191 -14.63 14.40 -9.49
N LEU A 192 -14.08 14.34 -8.28
CA LEU A 192 -14.78 13.79 -7.13
C LEU A 192 -16.07 14.59 -6.88
N ARG A 193 -17.22 13.90 -6.90
CA ARG A 193 -18.52 14.46 -6.51
C ARG A 193 -19.15 13.58 -5.44
N LEU A 194 -19.26 14.12 -4.24
CA LEU A 194 -19.64 13.41 -3.04
C LEU A 194 -20.86 14.05 -2.39
N TYR A 195 -21.84 13.23 -2.05
CA TYR A 195 -23.08 13.66 -1.42
C TYR A 195 -23.40 12.84 -0.18
N ALA A 196 -24.03 13.46 0.81
CA ALA A 196 -24.68 12.78 1.92
C ALA A 196 -26.19 13.02 1.86
N TYR A 197 -26.98 11.97 2.09
CA TYR A 197 -28.42 12.12 2.21
C TYR A 197 -28.76 12.77 3.55
N ARG A 198 -29.65 13.77 3.56
CA ARG A 198 -30.01 14.52 4.77
C ARG A 198 -30.64 13.64 5.86
N GLN A 199 -31.24 12.52 5.46
CA GLN A 199 -31.89 11.55 6.34
C GLN A 199 -31.08 10.26 6.46
N GLY A 200 -31.32 9.55 7.56
CA GLY A 200 -30.63 8.33 7.97
C GLY A 200 -31.25 7.79 9.25
N PHE A 201 -30.53 6.98 10.02
CA PHE A 201 -31.08 6.39 11.25
C PHE A 201 -30.05 6.33 12.39
N ALA A 202 -30.41 6.77 13.58
CA ALA A 202 -29.80 6.30 14.81
C ALA A 202 -30.39 4.91 15.14
N LYS A 203 -29.51 3.91 15.22
CA LYS A 203 -29.87 2.51 15.54
C LYS A 203 -29.46 2.22 16.97
N LEU A 204 -30.44 1.90 17.81
CA LEU A 204 -30.20 1.67 19.23
C LEU A 204 -29.89 0.19 19.49
N ALA A 205 -29.02 -0.04 20.48
CA ALA A 205 -28.94 -1.29 21.21
C ALA A 205 -30.27 -1.57 21.93
N SER A 206 -30.61 -2.84 22.12
CA SER A 206 -31.87 -3.25 22.77
C SER A 206 -31.79 -3.30 24.30
N GLU A 207 -30.58 -3.18 24.87
CA GLU A 207 -30.36 -3.08 26.31
C GLU A 207 -29.52 -1.84 26.68
N PRO A 208 -29.65 -1.34 27.92
CA PRO A 208 -28.82 -0.25 28.43
C PRO A 208 -27.32 -0.55 28.32
N TYR A 209 -26.54 0.47 28.01
CA TYR A 209 -25.09 0.38 27.87
C TYR A 209 -24.41 0.17 29.23
N ASP A 210 -23.63 -0.90 29.37
CA ASP A 210 -22.70 -1.10 30.48
C ASP A 210 -21.35 -1.57 29.93
N VAL A 211 -20.30 -0.78 30.10
CA VAL A 211 -18.95 -1.12 29.64
C VAL A 211 -18.42 -2.42 30.28
N ASN A 212 -18.86 -2.74 31.49
CA ASN A 212 -18.39 -3.92 32.23
C ASN A 212 -19.09 -5.21 31.80
N ASP A 213 -20.21 -5.12 31.09
CA ASP A 213 -20.96 -6.26 30.56
C ASP A 213 -20.52 -6.59 29.13
N ALA A 214 -19.21 -6.86 28.97
CA ALA A 214 -18.56 -7.08 27.67
C ALA A 214 -19.15 -8.28 26.88
N ASP A 215 -19.72 -9.25 27.60
CA ASP A 215 -20.29 -10.47 27.02
C ASP A 215 -21.72 -10.28 26.51
N ASN A 216 -22.38 -9.16 26.83
CA ASN A 216 -23.74 -8.86 26.41
C ASN A 216 -23.80 -8.18 25.04
N PRO A 217 -24.09 -8.91 23.95
CA PRO A 217 -24.11 -8.33 22.61
C PRO A 217 -25.25 -7.31 22.43
N TYR A 218 -26.33 -7.39 23.23
CA TYR A 218 -27.50 -6.53 23.13
C TYR A 218 -27.27 -5.13 23.71
N SER A 219 -26.25 -4.99 24.56
CA SER A 219 -25.76 -3.72 25.11
C SER A 219 -24.57 -3.17 24.30
N GLN A 220 -23.64 -4.05 23.89
CA GLN A 220 -22.40 -3.63 23.22
C GLN A 220 -22.56 -3.35 21.72
N LEU A 221 -23.51 -4.00 21.04
CA LEU A 221 -23.67 -3.96 19.58
C LEU A 221 -25.03 -3.38 19.19
N THR A 222 -25.05 -2.58 18.12
CA THR A 222 -26.26 -1.90 17.62
C THR A 222 -26.79 -2.50 16.31
N ASN A 223 -26.25 -3.66 15.91
CA ASN A 223 -26.69 -4.34 14.69
C ASN A 223 -28.13 -4.85 14.86
N PRO A 224 -29.05 -4.53 13.93
CA PRO A 224 -30.45 -4.96 14.04
C PRO A 224 -30.58 -6.49 13.94
N ASP A 225 -29.74 -7.16 13.15
CA ASP A 225 -29.74 -8.63 13.04
C ASP A 225 -29.39 -9.31 14.38
N ILE A 226 -28.63 -8.66 15.26
CA ILE A 226 -28.29 -9.16 16.60
C ILE A 226 -29.41 -8.82 17.57
N ASN A 227 -29.80 -7.55 17.65
CA ASN A 227 -30.78 -7.09 18.62
C ASN A 227 -32.18 -7.66 18.37
N ALA A 228 -32.54 -7.99 17.12
CA ALA A 228 -33.77 -8.73 16.81
C ALA A 228 -33.86 -10.11 17.48
N LEU A 229 -32.73 -10.68 17.93
CA LEU A 229 -32.70 -11.95 18.67
C LEU A 229 -32.98 -11.77 20.17
N ASN A 230 -32.98 -10.52 20.68
CA ASN A 230 -33.34 -10.22 22.05
C ASN A 230 -34.87 -10.26 22.22
N THR A 231 -35.41 -11.46 22.39
CA THR A 231 -36.86 -11.66 22.56
C THR A 231 -37.39 -11.16 23.91
N SER A 232 -36.51 -10.83 24.86
CA SER A 232 -36.87 -10.23 26.15
C SER A 232 -37.04 -8.72 26.08
N ALA A 233 -36.48 -8.04 25.07
CA ALA A 233 -36.67 -6.61 24.89
C ALA A 233 -38.09 -6.29 24.38
N GLU A 234 -38.72 -5.25 24.94
CA GLU A 234 -40.02 -4.75 24.46
C GLU A 234 -39.91 -4.24 23.01
N ILE A 235 -38.83 -3.52 22.71
CA ILE A 235 -38.49 -3.01 21.38
C ILE A 235 -37.09 -3.54 21.00
N PRO A 236 -37.00 -4.73 20.38
CA PRO A 236 -35.71 -5.32 20.01
C PRO A 236 -34.98 -4.54 18.90
N VAL A 237 -35.69 -3.79 18.06
CA VAL A 237 -35.09 -2.99 16.98
C VAL A 237 -35.76 -1.63 16.92
N GLU A 238 -35.06 -0.59 17.36
CA GLU A 238 -35.56 0.78 17.37
C GLU A 238 -34.69 1.70 16.49
N PHE A 239 -35.32 2.34 15.50
CA PHE A 239 -34.66 3.31 14.62
C PHE A 239 -35.28 4.71 14.78
N ILE A 240 -34.43 5.70 15.05
CA ILE A 240 -34.78 7.12 15.11
C ILE A 240 -34.20 7.80 13.88
N ASP A 241 -35.02 8.50 13.08
CA ASP A 241 -34.49 9.23 11.93
C ASP A 241 -33.66 10.46 12.34
N LEU A 242 -32.85 10.97 11.42
CA LEU A 242 -31.86 12.01 11.75
C LEU A 242 -32.50 13.35 12.11
N GLU A 243 -33.69 13.66 11.60
CA GLU A 243 -34.40 14.89 11.97
C GLU A 243 -34.82 14.86 13.43
N ARG A 244 -35.48 13.78 13.87
CA ARG A 244 -35.80 13.57 15.29
C ARG A 244 -34.56 13.47 16.18
N TYR A 245 -33.49 12.83 15.70
CA TYR A 245 -32.22 12.76 16.43
C TYR A 245 -31.61 14.15 16.67
N ARG A 246 -31.61 15.02 15.64
CA ARG A 246 -31.09 16.39 15.74
C ARG A 246 -31.96 17.28 16.63
N GLU A 247 -33.28 17.14 16.55
CA GLU A 247 -34.20 17.78 17.49
C GLU A 247 -33.91 17.36 18.94
N TRP A 248 -33.74 16.05 19.16
CA TRP A 248 -33.39 15.52 20.47
C TRP A 248 -32.06 16.07 20.99
N LEU A 249 -31.00 16.13 20.18
CA LEU A 249 -29.73 16.74 20.56
C LEU A 249 -29.89 18.20 21.01
N ARG A 250 -30.65 19.00 20.25
CA ARG A 250 -30.92 20.40 20.61
C ARG A 250 -31.68 20.51 21.92
N HIS A 251 -32.64 19.61 22.18
CA HIS A 251 -33.34 19.55 23.46
C HIS A 251 -32.45 19.15 24.64
N GLN A 252 -31.39 18.37 24.40
CA GLN A 252 -30.35 18.08 25.41
C GLN A 252 -29.32 19.21 25.59
N GLY A 253 -29.43 20.31 24.82
CA GLY A 253 -28.50 21.44 24.89
C GLY A 253 -27.24 21.27 24.04
N HIS A 254 -27.23 20.32 23.11
CA HIS A 254 -26.11 20.06 22.22
C HIS A 254 -26.23 20.82 20.90
N ASP A 255 -25.07 21.18 20.32
CA ASP A 255 -24.96 21.81 19.00
C ASP A 255 -24.96 20.73 17.90
N ASP A 256 -26.13 20.46 17.33
CA ASP A 256 -26.28 19.47 16.27
C ASP A 256 -25.62 19.92 14.96
N GLU A 257 -25.55 21.22 14.68
CA GLU A 257 -24.89 21.75 13.49
C GLU A 257 -23.39 21.48 13.51
N ARG A 258 -22.74 21.72 14.66
CA ARG A 258 -21.32 21.41 14.85
C ARG A 258 -21.03 19.91 14.67
N LEU A 259 -21.82 19.04 15.32
CA LEU A 259 -21.66 17.60 15.20
C LEU A 259 -21.79 17.14 13.73
N PHE A 260 -22.83 17.60 13.03
CA PHE A 260 -23.04 17.20 11.63
C PHE A 260 -21.99 17.79 10.69
N LYS A 261 -21.44 18.96 10.99
CA LYS A 261 -20.27 19.49 10.26
C LYS A 261 -19.05 18.58 10.42
N GLN A 262 -18.78 18.08 11.63
CA GLN A 262 -17.70 17.11 11.89
C GLN A 262 -17.96 15.77 11.19
N ILE A 263 -19.22 15.30 11.17
CA ILE A 263 -19.61 14.08 10.44
C ILE A 263 -19.39 14.25 8.94
N HIS A 264 -19.78 15.39 8.36
CA HIS A 264 -19.56 15.68 6.93
C HIS A 264 -18.07 15.77 6.57
N ASP A 265 -17.25 16.34 7.46
CA ASP A 265 -15.79 16.40 7.31
C ASP A 265 -15.18 14.98 7.29
N LEU A 266 -15.57 14.17 8.28
CA LEU A 266 -15.20 12.76 8.39
C LEU A 266 -15.57 11.97 7.14
N ILE A 267 -16.81 12.11 6.62
CA ILE A 267 -17.25 11.43 5.40
C ILE A 267 -16.36 11.81 4.21
N THR A 268 -16.07 13.12 4.06
CA THR A 268 -15.27 13.62 2.94
C THR A 268 -13.84 13.10 3.00
N LEU A 269 -13.19 13.19 4.16
CA LEU A 269 -11.82 12.68 4.37
C LEU A 269 -11.76 11.15 4.21
N THR A 270 -12.80 10.44 4.63
CA THR A 270 -12.89 8.98 4.42
C THR A 270 -12.89 8.64 2.94
N VAL A 271 -13.70 9.31 2.11
CA VAL A 271 -13.74 9.06 0.67
C VAL A 271 -12.45 9.45 -0.02
N ILE A 272 -11.85 10.59 0.33
CA ILE A 272 -10.55 11.03 -0.20
C ILE A 272 -9.46 9.99 0.09
N SER A 273 -9.47 9.37 1.28
CA SER A 273 -8.46 8.37 1.67
C SER A 273 -8.40 7.15 0.73
N ALA A 274 -9.51 6.81 0.08
CA ALA A 274 -9.64 5.64 -0.80
C ALA A 274 -9.64 6.00 -2.29
N LEU A 275 -9.65 7.29 -2.63
CA LEU A 275 -9.91 7.78 -3.98
C LEU A 275 -8.91 7.26 -5.01
N ASP A 276 -7.62 7.22 -4.67
CA ASP A 276 -6.57 6.72 -5.58
C ASP A 276 -6.73 5.24 -5.88
N ALA A 277 -7.06 4.43 -4.87
CA ALA A 277 -7.29 3.00 -5.04
C ALA A 277 -8.52 2.73 -5.93
N MET A 278 -9.59 3.51 -5.76
CA MET A 278 -10.80 3.42 -6.58
C MET A 278 -10.52 3.85 -8.03
N ARG A 279 -9.86 4.99 -8.25
CA ARG A 279 -9.48 5.47 -9.60
C ARG A 279 -8.60 4.45 -10.32
N GLN A 280 -7.57 3.94 -9.64
CA GLN A 280 -6.66 2.94 -10.21
C GLN A 280 -7.40 1.68 -10.64
N ARG A 281 -8.20 1.08 -9.74
CA ARG A 281 -8.90 -0.17 -10.07
C ARG A 281 -9.97 0.05 -11.14
N THR A 282 -10.60 1.22 -11.17
CA THR A 282 -11.55 1.60 -12.23
C THR A 282 -10.86 1.62 -13.60
N ALA A 283 -9.68 2.23 -13.69
CA ALA A 283 -8.86 2.25 -14.90
C ALA A 283 -8.38 0.83 -15.30
N GLU A 284 -7.88 0.04 -14.34
CA GLU A 284 -7.45 -1.36 -14.58
C GLU A 284 -8.57 -2.25 -15.15
N PHE A 285 -9.82 -1.99 -14.76
CA PHE A 285 -10.98 -2.74 -15.24
C PHE A 285 -11.50 -2.22 -16.59
N GLY A 286 -10.96 -1.10 -17.09
CA GLY A 286 -11.41 -0.45 -18.32
C GLY A 286 -12.81 0.14 -18.21
N ALA A 287 -13.20 0.56 -17.00
CA ALA A 287 -14.53 1.12 -16.73
C ALA A 287 -14.54 2.63 -17.01
N ASP A 288 -15.54 3.12 -17.74
CA ASP A 288 -15.79 4.56 -17.83
C ASP A 288 -16.33 5.05 -16.46
N PRO A 289 -15.59 5.89 -15.70
CA PRO A 289 -16.02 6.33 -14.38
C PRO A 289 -17.35 7.10 -14.41
N GLN A 290 -17.73 7.69 -15.55
CA GLN A 290 -19.03 8.36 -15.69
C GLN A 290 -20.20 7.39 -15.68
N GLY A 291 -19.97 6.12 -15.99
CA GLY A 291 -20.98 5.06 -15.94
C GLY A 291 -21.15 4.43 -14.55
N CYS A 292 -20.35 4.84 -13.58
CA CYS A 292 -20.35 4.25 -12.25
C CYS A 292 -20.82 5.26 -11.19
N TYR A 293 -21.47 4.75 -10.15
CA TYR A 293 -21.81 5.50 -8.93
C TYR A 293 -21.78 4.55 -7.74
N GLU A 294 -21.69 5.05 -6.51
CA GLU A 294 -21.60 4.19 -5.33
C GLU A 294 -22.46 4.72 -4.19
N LEU A 295 -23.49 3.95 -3.81
CA LEU A 295 -24.28 4.21 -2.62
C LEU A 295 -23.72 3.39 -1.44
N LEU A 296 -23.24 4.09 -0.42
CA LEU A 296 -22.65 3.53 0.79
C LEU A 296 -23.56 3.77 2.00
N GLY A 297 -23.58 2.80 2.92
CA GLY A 297 -24.10 3.00 4.27
C GLY A 297 -22.96 3.12 5.27
N LEU A 298 -22.65 4.34 5.69
CA LEU A 298 -21.60 4.61 6.67
C LEU A 298 -22.18 4.51 8.08
N ASP A 299 -21.52 3.73 8.93
CA ASP A 299 -21.87 3.59 10.35
C ASP A 299 -20.91 4.45 11.18
N CYS A 300 -21.48 5.45 11.86
CA CYS A 300 -20.76 6.44 12.66
C CYS A 300 -21.25 6.41 14.11
N MET A 301 -20.33 6.31 15.07
CA MET A 301 -20.63 6.41 16.49
C MET A 301 -20.35 7.84 16.98
N VAL A 302 -21.04 8.28 18.02
CA VAL A 302 -20.78 9.55 18.69
C VAL A 302 -20.39 9.23 20.13
N ASP A 303 -19.26 9.76 20.60
CA ASP A 303 -18.82 9.59 21.98
C ASP A 303 -19.45 10.65 22.92
N ALA A 304 -19.22 10.51 24.22
CA ALA A 304 -19.77 11.38 25.25
C ALA A 304 -19.39 12.87 25.07
N ASP A 305 -18.27 13.17 24.38
CA ASP A 305 -17.83 14.53 24.06
C ASP A 305 -18.41 15.06 22.72
N LEU A 306 -19.37 14.33 22.15
CA LEU A 306 -19.96 14.56 20.83
C LEU A 306 -18.94 14.56 19.69
N LYS A 307 -17.86 13.79 19.82
CA LYS A 307 -16.95 13.55 18.72
C LYS A 307 -17.44 12.35 17.88
N PRO A 308 -17.57 12.52 16.55
CA PRO A 308 -17.97 11.43 15.68
C PRO A 308 -16.77 10.51 15.35
N TRP A 309 -17.05 9.21 15.31
CA TRP A 309 -16.11 8.15 14.98
C TRP A 309 -16.66 7.28 13.85
N ILE A 310 -15.84 7.00 12.84
CA ILE A 310 -16.21 6.04 11.80
C ILE A 310 -15.99 4.61 12.29
N LEU A 311 -16.99 3.74 12.09
CA LEU A 311 -16.89 2.33 12.44
C LEU A 311 -16.67 1.45 11.20
N GLU A 312 -17.49 1.65 10.16
CA GLU A 312 -17.41 0.92 8.90
C GLU A 312 -18.20 1.61 7.77
N CYS A 313 -17.84 1.32 6.52
CA CYS A 313 -18.65 1.62 5.34
C CYS A 313 -19.23 0.33 4.79
N ASN A 314 -20.55 0.25 4.67
CA ASN A 314 -21.24 -0.91 4.13
C ASN A 314 -21.45 -0.76 2.62
N LEU A 315 -20.93 -1.73 1.85
CA LEU A 315 -21.30 -1.95 0.45
C LEU A 315 -22.77 -2.37 0.38
N SER A 316 -23.52 -1.81 -0.58
CA SER A 316 -24.94 -2.13 -0.80
C SER A 316 -25.75 -2.06 0.51
N PRO A 317 -25.92 -0.87 1.12
CA PRO A 317 -26.59 -0.75 2.41
C PRO A 317 -28.01 -1.32 2.37
N SER A 318 -28.41 -2.03 3.42
CA SER A 318 -29.73 -2.69 3.44
C SER A 318 -30.88 -1.71 3.19
N LEU A 319 -31.64 -1.98 2.14
CA LEU A 319 -32.86 -1.28 1.77
C LEU A 319 -34.14 -2.00 2.25
N GLY A 320 -34.04 -3.20 2.81
CA GLY A 320 -35.18 -3.86 3.47
C GLY A 320 -35.65 -3.12 4.73
N ILE A 321 -36.90 -3.30 5.15
CA ILE A 321 -37.46 -2.66 6.36
C ILE A 321 -37.22 -3.60 7.54
N CYS A 322 -36.49 -3.13 8.56
CA CYS A 322 -36.07 -3.97 9.68
C CYS A 322 -36.91 -3.74 10.94
N ALA A 323 -37.30 -2.48 11.21
CA ALA A 323 -38.10 -2.14 12.38
C ALA A 323 -39.59 -2.48 12.15
N LYS A 324 -40.32 -2.78 13.22
CA LYS A 324 -41.79 -2.89 13.15
C LYS A 324 -42.41 -1.53 12.78
N PRO A 325 -43.62 -1.49 12.20
CA PRO A 325 -44.25 -0.24 11.78
C PRO A 325 -44.28 0.85 12.86
N GLU A 326 -44.66 0.47 14.08
CA GLU A 326 -44.74 1.30 15.28
C GLU A 326 -43.37 1.75 15.82
N ASP A 327 -42.32 0.95 15.62
CA ASP A 327 -40.96 1.17 16.14
C ASP A 327 -40.04 1.92 15.15
N GLY A 328 -40.63 2.53 14.11
CA GLY A 328 -39.92 3.32 13.10
C GLY A 328 -39.94 2.74 11.68
N GLY A 329 -40.51 1.55 11.47
CA GLY A 329 -40.53 0.87 10.16
C GLY A 329 -41.28 1.65 9.06
N ILE A 330 -42.32 2.42 9.41
CA ILE A 330 -43.03 3.28 8.44
C ILE A 330 -42.12 4.42 7.96
N VAL A 331 -41.39 5.05 8.88
CA VAL A 331 -40.45 6.12 8.59
C VAL A 331 -39.25 5.57 7.80
N GLU A 332 -38.77 4.39 8.20
CA GLU A 332 -37.70 3.67 7.49
C GLU A 332 -38.05 3.45 6.01
N LYS A 333 -39.26 2.94 5.74
CA LYS A 333 -39.76 2.75 4.37
C LYS A 333 -39.80 4.07 3.59
N LYS A 334 -40.31 5.15 4.20
CA LYS A 334 -40.42 6.47 3.57
C LYS A 334 -39.05 7.03 3.19
N ILE A 335 -38.09 7.00 4.12
CA ILE A 335 -36.73 7.51 3.90
C ILE A 335 -36.02 6.71 2.82
N LYS A 336 -36.07 5.38 2.86
CA LYS A 336 -35.39 4.52 1.86
C LYS A 336 -35.97 4.67 0.46
N ASN A 337 -37.30 4.82 0.35
CA ASN A 337 -37.94 5.12 -0.93
C ASN A 337 -37.50 6.49 -1.48
N GLY A 338 -37.46 7.53 -0.63
CA GLY A 338 -36.97 8.86 -1.00
C GLY A 338 -35.51 8.83 -1.45
N LEU A 339 -34.65 8.18 -0.66
CA LEU A 339 -33.22 8.00 -0.94
C LEU A 339 -32.98 7.45 -2.36
N VAL A 340 -33.65 6.36 -2.72
CA VAL A 340 -33.44 5.70 -4.01
C VAL A 340 -34.00 6.53 -5.16
N LYS A 341 -35.16 7.17 -4.99
CA LYS A 341 -35.72 8.07 -6.01
C LYS A 341 -34.82 9.28 -6.27
N ASP A 342 -34.36 9.94 -5.21
CA ASP A 342 -33.47 11.09 -5.32
C ASP A 342 -32.13 10.68 -5.93
N MET A 343 -31.62 9.48 -5.61
CA MET A 343 -30.37 8.95 -6.17
C MET A 343 -30.51 8.69 -7.67
N VAL A 344 -31.59 8.03 -8.11
CA VAL A 344 -31.88 7.76 -9.54
C VAL A 344 -31.90 9.07 -10.34
N ALA A 345 -32.51 10.12 -9.79
CA ALA A 345 -32.55 11.45 -10.41
C ALA A 345 -31.18 12.14 -10.41
N LEU A 346 -30.46 12.11 -9.29
CA LEU A 346 -29.14 12.73 -9.15
C LEU A 346 -28.16 12.18 -10.18
N VAL A 347 -28.03 10.84 -10.26
CA VAL A 347 -27.08 10.18 -11.19
C VAL A 347 -27.55 10.18 -12.65
N GLY A 348 -28.74 10.72 -12.94
CA GLY A 348 -29.26 10.94 -14.28
C GLY A 348 -29.71 9.67 -15.00
N ILE A 349 -30.22 8.67 -14.26
CA ILE A 349 -30.80 7.47 -14.88
C ILE A 349 -32.15 7.82 -15.54
N ASP A 350 -33.00 8.57 -14.87
CA ASP A 350 -34.34 8.93 -15.34
C ASP A 350 -34.33 9.89 -16.54
N ALA A 351 -33.43 10.85 -16.56
CA ALA A 351 -33.25 11.81 -17.62
C ALA A 351 -31.78 11.85 -18.07
N PRO A 352 -31.42 11.34 -19.27
CA PRO A 352 -30.12 11.66 -19.86
C PRO A 352 -30.11 13.18 -20.01
N GLY A 353 -29.24 13.83 -19.24
CA GLY A 353 -29.12 15.28 -19.24
C GLY A 353 -28.92 15.81 -20.66
N GLN A 354 -29.24 17.09 -20.89
CA GLN A 354 -28.74 17.78 -22.07
C GLN A 354 -27.23 17.61 -22.14
N ALA A 355 -26.67 17.44 -23.34
CA ALA A 355 -25.22 17.34 -23.52
C ALA A 355 -24.57 18.57 -22.86
N ALA A 356 -23.90 18.35 -21.75
CA ALA A 356 -23.20 19.40 -21.03
C ALA A 356 -21.77 19.45 -21.58
N GLU A 357 -21.39 20.64 -22.06
CA GLU A 357 -20.11 20.87 -22.74
C GLU A 357 -18.95 20.97 -21.76
N THR A 358 -19.23 21.25 -20.48
CA THR A 358 -18.20 21.42 -19.43
C THR A 358 -18.51 20.60 -18.18
N VAL A 359 -17.46 20.21 -17.47
CA VAL A 359 -17.53 19.50 -16.17
C VAL A 359 -18.33 20.30 -15.13
N VAL A 360 -18.26 21.63 -15.18
CA VAL A 360 -18.99 22.54 -14.28
C VAL A 360 -20.49 22.46 -14.52
N GLN A 361 -20.92 22.56 -15.77
CA GLN A 361 -22.34 22.43 -16.14
C GLN A 361 -22.89 21.06 -15.73
N GLN A 362 -22.10 19.99 -15.92
CA GLN A 362 -22.47 18.64 -15.47
C GLN A 362 -22.70 18.59 -13.95
N ALA A 363 -21.80 19.18 -13.17
CA ALA A 363 -21.91 19.20 -11.71
C ALA A 363 -23.11 20.02 -11.20
N GLU A 364 -23.43 21.15 -11.84
CA GLU A 364 -24.58 21.98 -11.45
C GLU A 364 -25.92 21.38 -11.87
N GLN A 365 -25.99 20.74 -13.05
CA GLN A 365 -27.17 19.97 -13.45
C GLN A 365 -27.44 18.77 -12.53
N GLU A 366 -26.37 18.09 -12.10
CA GLU A 366 -26.44 17.01 -11.11
C GLU A 366 -26.96 17.53 -9.77
N LEU A 367 -26.40 18.64 -9.28
CA LEU A 367 -26.83 19.27 -8.03
C LEU A 367 -28.30 19.71 -8.06
N ALA A 368 -28.78 20.22 -9.20
CA ALA A 368 -30.17 20.62 -9.37
C ALA A 368 -31.16 19.44 -9.21
N ARG A 369 -30.71 18.20 -9.45
CA ARG A 369 -31.48 16.96 -9.28
C ARG A 369 -31.23 16.26 -7.94
N ALA A 370 -30.50 16.89 -7.02
CA ALA A 370 -30.00 16.19 -5.83
C ALA A 370 -31.10 15.76 -4.83
N GLY A 371 -32.29 16.36 -4.87
CA GLY A 371 -33.38 16.03 -3.94
C GLY A 371 -32.93 16.16 -2.47
N GLY A 372 -33.07 15.09 -1.70
CA GLY A 372 -32.60 15.02 -0.31
C GLY A 372 -31.08 14.89 -0.12
N PHE A 373 -30.29 14.78 -1.19
CA PHE A 373 -28.83 14.76 -1.11
C PHE A 373 -28.24 16.17 -0.95
N GLN A 374 -27.25 16.28 -0.08
CA GLN A 374 -26.42 17.47 0.10
C GLN A 374 -25.02 17.20 -0.43
N ARG A 375 -24.51 18.07 -1.32
CA ARG A 375 -23.13 18.00 -1.82
C ARG A 375 -22.15 18.30 -0.69
N LEU A 376 -21.31 17.34 -0.36
CA LEU A 376 -20.21 17.47 0.61
C LEU A 376 -18.91 17.90 -0.06
N TYR A 377 -18.65 17.40 -1.28
CA TYR A 377 -17.50 17.79 -2.07
C TYR A 377 -17.83 17.83 -3.58
N PRO A 378 -17.35 18.84 -4.32
CA PRO A 378 -16.77 20.09 -3.81
C PRO A 378 -17.84 20.93 -3.09
N ASN A 379 -17.48 21.52 -1.95
CA ASN A 379 -18.34 22.45 -1.21
C ASN A 379 -17.99 23.91 -1.58
N ARG A 380 -18.41 24.88 -0.75
CA ARG A 380 -18.11 26.32 -0.96
C ARG A 380 -16.65 26.70 -0.67
N SER A 381 -15.89 25.85 -0.01
CA SER A 381 -14.49 26.04 0.35
C SER A 381 -13.68 24.77 0.04
N PRO A 382 -13.67 24.34 -1.23
CA PRO A 382 -13.09 23.05 -1.63
C PRO A 382 -11.57 22.99 -1.40
N SER A 383 -10.90 24.14 -1.38
CA SER A 383 -9.48 24.28 -1.04
C SER A 383 -9.11 23.67 0.32
N HIS A 384 -10.05 23.58 1.26
CA HIS A 384 -9.84 22.98 2.58
C HIS A 384 -9.56 21.46 2.54
N TYR A 385 -9.88 20.79 1.43
CA TYR A 385 -9.63 19.36 1.24
C TYR A 385 -8.49 19.04 0.29
N LEU A 386 -8.01 19.99 -0.53
CA LEU A 386 -6.93 19.75 -1.49
C LEU A 386 -5.65 19.17 -0.86
N PRO A 387 -5.23 19.59 0.36
CA PRO A 387 -4.07 18.99 1.02
C PRO A 387 -4.20 17.49 1.34
N TYR A 388 -5.44 16.97 1.37
CA TYR A 388 -5.71 15.58 1.69
C TYR A 388 -5.69 14.66 0.47
N PHE A 389 -5.65 15.19 -0.75
CA PHE A 389 -5.40 14.38 -1.94
C PHE A 389 -3.91 14.00 -2.00
N SER A 390 -3.56 12.90 -2.66
CA SER A 390 -2.16 12.65 -3.03
C SER A 390 -1.71 13.72 -4.02
N LEU A 391 -2.50 13.92 -5.07
CA LEU A 391 -2.55 15.11 -5.92
C LEU A 391 -3.98 15.19 -6.49
N PRO A 392 -4.70 16.34 -6.40
CA PRO A 392 -5.98 16.50 -7.07
C PRO A 392 -5.85 16.30 -8.59
N ARG A 393 -6.84 15.72 -9.26
CA ARG A 393 -6.82 15.61 -10.73
C ARG A 393 -7.11 16.97 -11.35
N LEU A 394 -6.71 17.15 -12.61
CA LEU A 394 -6.99 18.37 -13.36
C LEU A 394 -8.49 18.72 -13.33
N ALA A 395 -9.37 17.72 -13.50
CA ALA A 395 -10.82 17.93 -13.44
C ALA A 395 -11.29 18.37 -12.04
N ASP A 396 -10.68 17.87 -10.96
CA ASP A 396 -10.98 18.29 -9.58
C ASP A 396 -10.68 19.79 -9.41
N ILE A 397 -9.53 20.23 -9.95
CA ILE A 397 -9.08 21.61 -9.90
C ILE A 397 -9.97 22.53 -10.73
N GLN A 398 -10.31 22.12 -11.97
CA GLN A 398 -11.22 22.89 -12.83
C GLN A 398 -12.59 23.10 -12.19
N LEU A 399 -13.15 22.05 -11.59
CA LEU A 399 -14.43 22.15 -10.90
C LEU A 399 -14.32 23.03 -9.64
N THR A 400 -13.22 22.91 -8.92
CA THR A 400 -12.93 23.71 -7.72
C THR A 400 -12.82 25.20 -8.06
N ASP A 401 -12.07 25.57 -9.10
CA ASP A 401 -11.93 26.96 -9.55
C ASP A 401 -13.27 27.57 -9.95
N ALA A 402 -14.12 26.81 -10.64
CA ALA A 402 -15.42 27.28 -11.08
C ALA A 402 -16.40 27.56 -9.92
N LEU A 403 -16.20 26.89 -8.78
CA LEU A 403 -17.05 27.03 -7.59
C LEU A 403 -16.47 27.99 -6.55
N ALA A 404 -15.16 28.19 -6.55
CA ALA A 404 -14.48 29.10 -5.65
C ALA A 404 -14.69 30.56 -6.09
N SER A 405 -14.70 31.49 -5.14
CA SER A 405 -14.78 32.92 -5.45
C SER A 405 -13.48 33.46 -6.08
N HIS A 406 -12.36 32.75 -5.92
CA HIS A 406 -11.05 33.08 -6.46
C HIS A 406 -10.38 31.80 -6.96
N PRO A 407 -9.51 31.86 -7.97
CA PRO A 407 -8.73 30.72 -8.43
C PRO A 407 -7.98 30.08 -7.26
N VAL A 408 -8.02 28.75 -7.18
CA VAL A 408 -7.37 28.03 -6.11
C VAL A 408 -5.90 27.81 -6.46
N PRO A 409 -4.95 28.07 -5.52
CA PRO A 409 -3.53 27.88 -5.77
C PRO A 409 -3.24 26.48 -6.29
N ARG A 410 -2.39 26.39 -7.33
CA ARG A 410 -1.94 25.10 -7.83
C ARG A 410 -0.98 24.45 -6.83
N PRO A 411 -1.09 23.13 -6.63
CA PRO A 411 -0.20 22.42 -5.72
C PRO A 411 1.20 22.40 -6.32
N THR A 412 2.18 22.91 -5.59
CA THR A 412 3.60 22.65 -5.86
C THR A 412 3.98 21.28 -5.30
N LEU A 413 5.00 20.64 -5.88
CA LEU A 413 5.43 19.30 -5.48
C LEU A 413 6.86 19.32 -4.93
N CYS A 414 7.20 18.30 -4.14
CA CYS A 414 8.57 18.04 -3.73
C CYS A 414 8.84 16.54 -3.66
N ARG A 415 10.12 16.17 -3.70
CA ARG A 415 10.57 14.80 -3.48
C ARG A 415 10.12 14.29 -2.12
N TRP A 416 9.73 13.01 -2.04
CA TRP A 416 9.31 12.39 -0.79
C TRP A 416 10.11 11.14 -0.42
N GLN A 417 9.84 10.01 -1.07
CA GLN A 417 10.50 8.73 -0.79
C GLN A 417 11.17 8.20 -2.07
N ALA A 418 11.93 9.08 -2.71
CA ALA A 418 12.65 8.82 -3.94
C ALA A 418 14.07 9.41 -3.89
N ALA A 419 15.05 8.62 -4.36
CA ALA A 419 16.40 9.07 -4.67
C ALA A 419 16.57 9.22 -6.19
N GLU A 420 17.40 10.18 -6.60
CA GLU A 420 17.76 10.42 -8.00
C GLU A 420 19.11 9.76 -8.30
N VAL A 421 19.20 9.08 -9.43
CA VAL A 421 20.42 8.45 -9.93
C VAL A 421 20.68 8.99 -11.32
N PHE A 422 21.81 9.68 -11.48
CA PHE A 422 22.23 10.29 -12.75
C PHE A 422 23.38 9.49 -13.38
N ASP A 423 23.32 9.33 -14.69
CA ASP A 423 24.41 8.81 -15.54
C ASP A 423 24.37 9.60 -16.86
N ASP A 424 25.39 10.43 -17.08
CA ASP A 424 25.42 11.43 -18.15
C ASP A 424 24.12 12.27 -18.21
N ASP A 425 23.37 12.23 -19.32
CA ASP A 425 22.13 12.98 -19.53
C ASP A 425 20.85 12.19 -19.15
N GLN A 426 20.99 11.03 -18.50
CA GLN A 426 19.87 10.15 -18.16
C GLN A 426 19.58 10.18 -16.65
N LEU A 427 18.28 10.16 -16.32
CA LEU A 427 17.78 10.15 -14.95
C LEU A 427 17.00 8.87 -14.65
N ALA A 428 17.35 8.22 -13.55
CA ALA A 428 16.55 7.17 -12.94
C ALA A 428 16.14 7.55 -11.52
N LEU A 429 15.01 6.99 -11.07
CA LEU A 429 14.49 7.18 -9.72
C LEU A 429 14.50 5.86 -8.95
N TYR A 430 14.87 5.93 -7.68
CA TYR A 430 14.77 4.80 -6.76
C TYR A 430 13.80 5.11 -5.62
N ALA A 431 12.71 4.36 -5.50
CA ALA A 431 11.74 4.50 -4.42
C ALA A 431 12.25 3.84 -3.13
N THR A 432 12.70 4.65 -2.16
CA THR A 432 13.32 4.15 -0.91
C THR A 432 12.37 3.41 0.03
N HIS A 433 11.06 3.53 -0.19
CA HIS A 433 10.04 2.84 0.63
C HIS A 433 9.65 1.46 0.07
N THR A 434 9.80 1.24 -1.24
CA THR A 434 9.44 -0.02 -1.91
C THR A 434 10.63 -0.76 -2.51
N GLY A 435 11.74 -0.07 -2.74
CA GLY A 435 12.89 -0.58 -3.48
C GLY A 435 12.70 -0.62 -5.00
N HIS A 436 11.63 -0.02 -5.53
CA HIS A 436 11.39 0.03 -6.98
C HIS A 436 12.32 1.02 -7.67
N TYR A 437 12.88 0.60 -8.80
CA TYR A 437 13.75 1.40 -9.65
C TYR A 437 13.04 1.76 -10.96
N TYR A 438 13.05 3.04 -11.34
CA TYR A 438 12.36 3.59 -12.50
C TYR A 438 13.37 4.24 -13.43
N ARG A 439 13.46 3.78 -14.68
CA ARG A 439 14.17 4.50 -15.74
C ARG A 439 13.21 5.48 -16.41
N LEU A 440 13.52 6.77 -16.36
CA LEU A 440 12.70 7.79 -17.01
C LEU A 440 13.12 7.95 -18.46
N ASN A 441 12.17 8.31 -19.32
CA ASN A 441 12.49 8.89 -20.63
C ASN A 441 12.71 10.40 -20.49
N ASP A 442 13.21 11.05 -21.54
CA ASP A 442 13.58 12.48 -21.51
C ASP A 442 12.43 13.40 -21.07
N THR A 443 11.21 13.16 -21.56
CA THR A 443 10.01 13.95 -21.17
C THR A 443 9.69 13.76 -19.69
N ALA A 444 9.71 12.53 -19.18
CA ALA A 444 9.48 12.25 -17.77
C ALA A 444 10.60 12.81 -16.89
N ALA A 445 11.86 12.75 -17.33
CA ALA A 445 12.97 13.36 -16.61
C ALA A 445 12.78 14.88 -16.48
N LEU A 446 12.38 15.56 -17.55
CA LEU A 446 12.12 17.00 -17.53
C LEU A 446 10.92 17.36 -16.63
N ILE A 447 9.80 16.64 -16.72
CA ILE A 447 8.64 16.83 -15.82
C ILE A 447 9.07 16.68 -14.36
N TRP A 448 9.87 15.65 -14.06
CA TRP A 448 10.39 15.40 -12.72
C TRP A 448 11.24 16.58 -12.22
N LEU A 449 12.25 17.01 -12.99
CA LEU A 449 13.15 18.08 -12.62
C LEU A 449 12.39 19.40 -12.36
N LEU A 450 11.48 19.78 -13.26
CA LEU A 450 10.69 21.01 -13.09
C LEU A 450 9.76 20.93 -11.86
N ALA A 451 9.16 19.77 -11.61
CA ALA A 451 8.31 19.56 -10.43
C ALA A 451 9.11 19.64 -9.13
N THR A 452 10.34 19.11 -9.09
CA THR A 452 11.18 19.12 -7.88
C THR A 452 11.89 20.46 -7.67
N GLU A 453 12.04 21.28 -8.71
CA GLU A 453 12.41 22.70 -8.63
C GLU A 453 11.27 23.60 -8.12
N GLY A 454 10.06 23.06 -8.01
CA GLY A 454 8.90 23.71 -7.39
C GLY A 454 7.95 24.40 -8.36
N LEU A 455 8.06 24.13 -9.66
CA LEU A 455 7.03 24.57 -10.61
C LEU A 455 5.74 23.78 -10.37
N ASP A 456 4.61 24.48 -10.51
CA ASP A 456 3.31 23.83 -10.45
C ASP A 456 2.98 23.10 -11.78
N PRO A 457 2.02 22.15 -11.78
CA PRO A 457 1.69 21.36 -12.96
C PRO A 457 1.31 22.16 -14.20
N ASP A 458 0.67 23.33 -14.05
CA ASP A 458 0.27 24.16 -15.18
C ASP A 458 1.50 24.85 -15.78
N ALA A 459 2.40 25.39 -14.95
CA ALA A 459 3.67 25.97 -15.40
C ALA A 459 4.59 24.94 -16.08
N ILE A 460 4.63 23.70 -15.60
CA ILE A 460 5.38 22.60 -16.24
C ILE A 460 4.85 22.33 -17.66
N ALA A 461 3.53 22.24 -17.80
CA ALA A 461 2.88 22.01 -19.08
C ALA A 461 3.16 23.15 -20.08
N GLU A 462 3.17 24.40 -19.61
CA GLU A 462 3.53 25.57 -20.42
C GLU A 462 4.97 25.50 -20.92
N GLN A 463 5.93 25.17 -20.06
CA GLN A 463 7.34 25.05 -20.48
C GLN A 463 7.56 23.93 -21.49
N LEU A 464 6.90 22.78 -21.32
CA LEU A 464 6.94 21.68 -22.29
C LEU A 464 6.27 22.07 -23.61
N ALA A 465 5.17 22.84 -23.58
CA ALA A 465 4.54 23.33 -24.79
C ALA A 465 5.49 24.24 -25.57
N CYS A 466 6.17 25.16 -24.88
CA CYS A 466 7.14 26.07 -25.48
C CYS A 466 8.34 25.32 -26.09
N SER A 467 8.84 24.25 -25.46
CA SER A 467 9.99 23.50 -25.98
C SER A 467 9.70 22.74 -27.28
N VAL A 468 8.43 22.39 -27.51
CA VAL A 468 7.95 21.71 -28.74
C VAL A 468 7.40 22.72 -29.77
N GLY A 469 7.48 24.02 -29.50
CA GLY A 469 7.04 25.08 -30.42
C GLY A 469 5.51 25.25 -30.50
N LEU A 470 4.76 24.77 -29.51
CA LEU A 470 3.33 25.05 -29.38
C LEU A 470 3.14 26.47 -28.82
N THR A 471 2.29 27.28 -29.47
CA THR A 471 1.96 28.64 -29.01
C THR A 471 1.10 28.62 -27.75
N GLU A 472 1.29 29.63 -26.87
CA GLU A 472 0.51 29.80 -25.63
C GLU A 472 -1.00 29.81 -25.90
N GLY A 473 -1.73 28.96 -25.16
CA GLY A 473 -3.18 29.00 -25.03
C GLY A 473 -3.98 28.56 -26.26
N GLU A 474 -4.83 27.54 -26.08
CA GLU A 474 -5.96 27.17 -26.97
C GLU A 474 -5.70 26.22 -28.14
N THR A 475 -4.50 25.67 -28.34
CA THR A 475 -4.35 24.51 -29.24
C THR A 475 -4.81 23.22 -28.54
N ALA A 476 -5.48 22.32 -29.28
CA ALA A 476 -5.90 21.02 -28.74
C ALA A 476 -4.70 20.24 -28.15
N ASP A 477 -3.54 20.35 -28.79
CA ASP A 477 -2.29 19.70 -28.38
C ASP A 477 -1.77 20.23 -27.03
N SER A 478 -1.89 21.54 -26.76
CA SER A 478 -1.52 22.11 -25.46
C SER A 478 -2.41 21.60 -24.31
N GLN A 479 -3.70 21.39 -24.57
CA GLN A 479 -4.61 20.81 -23.57
C GLN A 479 -4.32 19.33 -23.29
N VAL A 480 -3.96 18.56 -24.33
CA VAL A 480 -3.53 17.16 -24.18
C VAL A 480 -2.25 17.09 -23.34
N LEU A 481 -1.24 17.89 -23.67
CA LEU A 481 0.01 17.94 -22.91
C LEU A 481 -0.22 18.31 -21.44
N ARG A 482 -1.06 19.31 -21.18
CA ARG A 482 -1.46 19.67 -19.81
C ARG A 482 -2.09 18.48 -19.08
N HIS A 483 -3.00 17.75 -19.73
CA HIS A 483 -3.62 16.58 -19.13
C HIS A 483 -2.59 15.46 -18.84
N GLU A 484 -1.64 15.23 -19.74
CA GLU A 484 -0.58 14.24 -19.57
C GLU A 484 0.34 14.58 -18.39
N VAL A 485 0.77 15.85 -18.26
CA VAL A 485 1.59 16.32 -17.13
C VAL A 485 0.88 16.08 -15.80
N TRP A 486 -0.37 16.53 -15.68
CA TRP A 486 -1.18 16.30 -14.47
C TRP A 486 -1.35 14.81 -14.16
N THR A 487 -1.49 13.98 -15.19
CA THR A 487 -1.63 12.53 -15.04
C THR A 487 -0.33 11.91 -14.52
N SER A 488 0.81 12.20 -15.14
CA SER A 488 2.13 11.68 -14.71
C SER A 488 2.47 12.08 -13.28
N LEU A 489 2.27 13.35 -12.92
CA LEU A 489 2.52 13.84 -11.56
C LEU A 489 1.60 13.17 -10.53
N SER A 490 0.34 12.91 -10.89
CA SER A 490 -0.60 12.21 -10.01
C SER A 490 -0.16 10.76 -9.77
N GLU A 491 0.37 10.08 -10.78
CA GLU A 491 0.91 8.73 -10.63
C GLU A 491 2.16 8.69 -9.73
N TRP A 492 3.07 9.65 -9.87
CA TRP A 492 4.24 9.74 -8.99
C TRP A 492 3.90 10.09 -7.55
N CYS A 493 2.89 10.95 -7.32
CA CYS A 493 2.39 11.21 -5.97
C CYS A 493 1.75 9.95 -5.35
N ARG A 494 0.96 9.21 -6.14
CA ARG A 494 0.35 7.94 -5.69
C ARG A 494 1.40 6.89 -5.34
N ASN A 495 2.47 6.80 -6.12
CA ASN A 495 3.58 5.87 -5.91
C ASN A 495 4.58 6.35 -4.84
N GLY A 496 4.30 7.45 -4.13
CA GLY A 496 5.14 7.95 -3.05
C GLY A 496 6.46 8.60 -3.49
N LEU A 497 6.65 8.84 -4.78
CA LEU A 497 7.86 9.50 -5.30
C LEU A 497 7.83 11.01 -5.02
N LEU A 498 6.67 11.62 -5.24
CA LEU A 498 6.40 13.03 -4.96
C LEU A 498 5.35 13.19 -3.86
N ARG A 499 5.32 14.37 -3.25
CA ARG A 499 4.23 14.82 -2.38
C ARG A 499 3.94 16.30 -2.60
N GLN A 500 2.71 16.72 -2.27
CA GLN A 500 2.38 18.14 -2.22
C GLN A 500 3.30 18.89 -1.25
N HIS A 501 3.83 20.01 -1.73
CA HIS A 501 4.64 20.94 -0.97
C HIS A 501 3.80 22.17 -0.63
N PHE A 502 3.75 22.52 0.66
CA PHE A 502 3.05 23.72 1.14
C PHE A 502 4.11 24.69 1.67
N LEU A 503 4.39 25.75 0.90
CA LEU A 503 5.25 26.83 1.34
C LEU A 503 4.63 27.49 2.58
N SER A 504 5.42 27.67 3.63
CA SER A 504 5.00 28.08 4.98
C SER A 504 4.43 29.51 5.10
N GLN A 505 3.94 30.12 4.02
CA GLN A 505 3.56 31.54 3.99
C GLN A 505 2.13 31.86 4.49
N HIS A 506 1.35 30.87 4.93
CA HIS A 506 0.04 31.10 5.55
C HIS A 506 -0.23 30.20 6.76
N LEU A 507 0.68 30.18 7.75
CA LEU A 507 0.33 29.73 9.10
C LEU A 507 -0.04 30.92 9.98
N PRO A 508 -1.24 30.95 10.61
CA PRO A 508 -1.46 31.74 11.80
C PRO A 508 -0.51 31.26 12.89
N SER A 509 0.39 32.13 13.30
CA SER A 509 1.33 31.89 14.38
C SER A 509 0.55 31.79 15.70
N GLN A 510 0.66 30.68 16.41
CA GLN A 510 0.44 30.68 17.85
C GLN A 510 1.64 30.06 18.56
N GLN A 511 2.20 30.89 19.43
CA GLN A 511 3.22 30.58 20.43
C GLN A 511 2.65 29.59 21.43
N GLY A 512 3.42 28.58 21.82
CA GLY A 512 3.01 27.65 22.86
C GLY A 512 3.98 26.48 23.05
N GLU A 513 5.03 26.77 23.83
CA GLU A 513 5.78 25.87 24.73
C GLU A 513 6.37 24.54 24.20
N GLN A 514 7.71 24.48 24.29
CA GLN A 514 8.52 23.28 24.09
C GLN A 514 8.22 22.21 25.17
N PRO A 515 8.15 20.91 24.81
CA PRO A 515 8.29 19.84 25.78
C PRO A 515 9.78 19.62 26.11
N PRO A 516 10.13 19.20 27.34
CA PRO A 516 11.51 18.94 27.72
C PRO A 516 12.04 17.66 27.09
N SER A 517 13.33 17.70 26.77
CA SER A 517 14.14 16.62 26.20
C SER A 517 14.44 15.49 27.20
N SER A 518 14.37 14.26 26.68
CA SER A 518 15.24 13.11 26.97
C SER A 518 15.65 12.81 28.43
N HIS A 519 15.13 11.71 28.95
CA HIS A 519 15.88 10.85 29.88
C HIS A 519 16.05 9.46 29.29
N ALA A 520 17.31 9.09 29.10
CA ALA A 520 17.77 7.75 28.78
C ALA A 520 17.55 6.80 29.96
N PHE A 521 17.12 5.57 29.66
CA PHE A 521 17.26 4.38 30.52
C PHE A 521 17.81 3.29 29.60
N SER A 522 19.11 2.96 29.67
CA SER A 522 19.72 2.02 30.62
C SER A 522 19.10 0.62 30.54
N SER A 523 19.66 -0.20 29.65
CA SER A 523 19.48 -1.64 29.58
C SER A 523 20.07 -2.33 30.83
N ALA A 524 19.28 -3.13 31.53
CA ALA A 524 19.79 -4.18 32.39
C ALA A 524 18.75 -5.31 32.53
N ASP A 525 19.23 -6.51 32.21
CA ASP A 525 18.83 -7.86 32.62
C ASP A 525 17.38 -8.11 33.06
N GLU A 526 16.72 -9.05 32.36
CA GLU A 526 15.99 -10.09 33.07
C GLU A 526 15.84 -11.40 32.25
N THR A 527 16.14 -12.47 32.99
CA THR A 527 16.21 -13.91 32.71
C THR A 527 15.08 -14.55 31.89
N GLN A 528 15.46 -15.43 30.95
CA GLN A 528 14.56 -16.35 30.24
C GLN A 528 14.32 -17.65 31.03
N PRO A 529 13.12 -18.29 30.93
CA PRO A 529 12.88 -19.65 31.41
C PRO A 529 13.29 -20.70 30.37
N SER A 530 14.00 -21.73 30.81
CA SER A 530 14.45 -22.86 29.98
C SER A 530 13.37 -23.94 29.84
N THR A 531 12.96 -24.28 28.61
CA THR A 531 12.26 -25.53 28.29
C THR A 531 13.25 -26.53 27.70
N SER A 532 13.41 -27.67 28.36
CA SER A 532 14.28 -28.76 27.93
C SER A 532 13.56 -29.67 26.95
N ASN A 533 14.00 -29.67 25.68
CA ASN A 533 13.76 -30.78 24.75
C ASN A 533 15.11 -31.28 24.24
N VAL A 534 15.28 -32.60 24.25
CA VAL A 534 16.50 -33.30 23.82
C VAL A 534 16.76 -32.99 22.34
N SER A 535 17.79 -32.18 22.05
CA SER A 535 18.25 -31.91 20.69
C SER A 535 19.59 -32.60 20.43
N LEU A 536 19.83 -32.92 19.16
CA LEU A 536 21.16 -33.21 18.64
C LEU A 536 22.08 -32.00 18.90
N PRO A 537 23.42 -32.18 19.01
CA PRO A 537 24.33 -31.06 19.25
C PRO A 537 24.16 -29.99 18.16
N PRO A 538 24.01 -28.70 18.54
CA PRO A 538 23.80 -27.63 17.58
C PRO A 538 25.02 -27.44 16.69
N MET A 539 24.79 -27.19 15.40
CA MET A 539 25.86 -26.87 14.46
C MET A 539 26.16 -25.37 14.53
N LYS A 540 27.40 -25.01 14.88
CA LYS A 540 27.85 -23.61 14.88
C LYS A 540 28.14 -23.17 13.45
N LEU A 541 27.49 -22.10 13.01
CA LEU A 541 27.71 -21.47 11.71
C LEU A 541 28.47 -20.18 11.91
N ILE A 542 29.61 -20.02 11.26
CA ILE A 542 30.43 -18.82 11.32
C ILE A 542 30.29 -18.06 10.02
N GLY A 543 29.60 -16.92 10.05
CA GLY A 543 29.84 -15.82 9.11
C GLY A 543 30.95 -14.92 9.69
N LYS A 544 31.68 -14.21 8.83
CA LYS A 544 32.87 -13.42 9.20
C LYS A 544 32.75 -12.66 10.54
N ASP A 545 31.62 -12.02 10.82
CA ASP A 545 31.38 -11.26 12.06
C ASP A 545 30.21 -11.75 12.92
N ARG A 546 29.52 -12.82 12.51
CA ARG A 546 28.32 -13.32 13.19
C ARG A 546 28.35 -14.83 13.26
N GLN A 547 28.08 -15.37 14.44
CA GLN A 547 28.02 -16.81 14.66
C GLN A 547 26.57 -17.18 14.98
N TRP A 548 26.03 -18.19 14.31
CA TRP A 548 24.71 -18.74 14.59
C TRP A 548 24.83 -20.16 15.14
N GLN A 549 23.81 -20.59 15.87
CA GLN A 549 23.62 -22.00 16.17
C GLN A 549 22.42 -22.52 15.39
N LEU A 550 22.64 -23.47 14.49
CA LEU A 550 21.58 -24.19 13.81
C LEU A 550 21.13 -25.37 14.68
N HIS A 551 19.86 -25.33 15.11
CA HIS A 551 19.19 -26.39 15.86
C HIS A 551 18.17 -27.07 14.95
N THR A 552 18.21 -28.40 14.87
CA THR A 552 17.15 -29.19 14.25
C THR A 552 17.12 -30.59 14.85
N ASP A 553 15.93 -31.17 14.93
CA ASP A 553 15.71 -32.55 15.38
C ASP A 553 15.54 -33.53 14.19
N SER A 554 15.74 -33.05 12.96
CA SER A 554 15.51 -33.81 11.72
C SER A 554 16.81 -34.29 11.09
N ALA A 555 17.08 -35.60 11.17
CA ALA A 555 18.25 -36.21 10.53
C ALA A 555 18.34 -35.97 9.00
N PRO A 556 17.23 -36.01 8.21
CA PRO A 556 17.26 -35.63 6.79
C PRO A 556 17.69 -34.18 6.53
N VAL A 557 17.34 -33.26 7.44
CA VAL A 557 17.79 -31.86 7.35
C VAL A 557 19.29 -31.80 7.59
N LEU A 558 19.79 -32.42 8.67
CA LEU A 558 21.23 -32.46 8.96
C LEU A 558 22.03 -33.08 7.81
N ALA A 559 21.59 -34.21 7.25
CA ALA A 559 22.27 -34.86 6.13
C ALA A 559 22.33 -33.96 4.88
N ARG A 560 21.29 -33.15 4.63
CA ARG A 560 21.26 -32.21 3.51
C ARG A 560 22.04 -30.93 3.79
N MET A 561 22.06 -30.46 5.04
CA MET A 561 22.66 -29.18 5.44
C MET A 561 24.15 -29.29 5.81
N ALA A 562 24.62 -30.42 6.32
CA ALA A 562 26.01 -30.58 6.74
C ALA A 562 27.04 -30.25 5.64
N PRO A 563 26.88 -30.68 4.37
CA PRO A 563 27.82 -30.28 3.31
C PRO A 563 27.79 -28.78 3.01
N LEU A 564 26.61 -28.15 3.04
CA LEU A 564 26.43 -26.70 2.80
C LEU A 564 27.12 -25.83 3.83
N LEU A 565 27.15 -26.32 5.07
CA LEU A 565 27.59 -25.56 6.23
C LEU A 565 29.00 -25.96 6.67
N SER A 566 29.57 -27.03 6.11
CA SER A 566 30.93 -27.51 6.39
C SER A 566 32.03 -26.46 6.25
N PRO A 567 32.01 -25.53 5.26
CA PRO A 567 32.99 -24.45 5.17
C PRO A 567 32.84 -23.41 6.30
N MET A 568 31.68 -23.38 6.96
CA MET A 568 31.32 -22.45 8.04
C MET A 568 31.24 -23.14 9.41
N ALA A 569 31.54 -24.44 9.49
CA ALA A 569 31.33 -25.28 10.67
C ALA A 569 32.65 -25.47 11.45
N GLU A 570 32.64 -25.13 12.74
CA GLU A 570 33.72 -25.50 13.68
C GLU A 570 33.32 -26.78 14.43
N GLU A 571 34.26 -27.74 14.54
CA GLU A 571 34.17 -28.85 15.50
C GLU A 571 34.49 -28.33 16.93
N ASP A 572 33.41 -27.90 17.60
CA ASP A 572 33.18 -27.73 19.04
C ASP A 572 34.39 -27.69 20.01
N ARG A 573 34.58 -26.55 20.72
CA ARG A 573 35.07 -26.44 22.12
C ARG A 573 35.24 -24.96 22.57
N ALA A 574 34.15 -24.25 22.85
CA ALA A 574 34.17 -23.13 23.80
C ALA A 574 32.76 -22.80 24.31
N LYS A 575 32.51 -23.06 25.59
CA LYS A 575 31.35 -22.52 26.32
C LYS A 575 31.53 -21.00 26.46
N GLY A 576 30.59 -20.22 25.93
CA GLY A 576 30.43 -18.82 26.33
C GLY A 576 30.17 -17.83 25.19
N LYS A 577 28.89 -17.69 24.82
CA LYS A 577 28.14 -16.46 24.46
C LYS A 577 26.80 -16.89 23.85
N ASP A 578 25.70 -16.22 24.19
CA ASP A 578 24.40 -16.39 23.55
C ASP A 578 24.53 -16.04 22.06
N LEU A 579 24.71 -17.06 21.22
CA LEU A 579 24.75 -16.89 19.77
C LEU A 579 23.31 -16.86 19.23
N PRO A 580 23.01 -16.01 18.23
CA PRO A 580 21.70 -15.96 17.60
C PRO A 580 21.26 -17.36 17.14
N ARG A 581 20.16 -17.83 17.73
CA ARG A 581 19.63 -19.18 17.54
C ARG A 581 18.81 -19.24 16.25
N LEU A 582 19.09 -20.24 15.43
CA LEU A 582 18.35 -20.53 14.21
C LEU A 582 17.82 -21.97 14.31
N GLU A 583 16.52 -22.14 14.22
CA GLU A 583 15.87 -23.43 14.44
C GLU A 583 15.12 -23.87 13.18
N ILE A 584 15.35 -25.11 12.75
CA ILE A 584 14.51 -25.77 11.76
C ILE A 584 13.63 -26.77 12.48
N LEU A 585 12.37 -26.37 12.66
CA LEU A 585 11.33 -27.13 13.31
C LEU A 585 10.60 -28.00 12.28
N ARG A 586 10.21 -29.21 12.67
CA ARG A 586 9.27 -30.02 11.90
C ARG A 586 7.85 -29.51 12.14
N ASP A 587 7.11 -29.29 11.07
CA ASP A 587 5.71 -28.88 11.12
C ASP A 587 4.88 -29.87 10.27
N SER A 588 3.58 -30.04 10.55
CA SER A 588 2.72 -30.99 9.81
C SER A 588 2.80 -30.86 8.26
N PRO A 589 2.92 -29.67 7.65
CA PRO A 589 3.08 -29.50 6.21
C PRO A 589 4.54 -29.53 5.71
N GLY A 590 5.55 -29.75 6.56
CA GLY A 590 6.96 -29.77 6.16
C GLY A 590 7.92 -29.27 7.25
N PHE A 591 8.66 -28.19 6.96
CA PHE A 591 9.61 -27.58 7.87
C PHE A 591 9.33 -26.09 8.06
N THR A 592 9.69 -25.58 9.24
CA THR A 592 9.59 -24.17 9.61
C THR A 592 10.94 -23.68 10.08
N LEU A 593 11.41 -22.59 9.48
CA LEU A 593 12.65 -21.92 9.87
C LEU A 593 12.30 -20.79 10.85
N VAL A 594 12.97 -20.76 12.00
CA VAL A 594 12.74 -19.82 13.09
C VAL A 594 14.07 -19.17 13.48
N THR A 595 14.04 -17.89 13.84
CA THR A 595 15.18 -17.19 14.46
C THR A 595 14.69 -16.26 15.55
N HIS A 596 15.37 -16.20 16.69
CA HIS A 596 15.00 -15.31 17.82
C HIS A 596 13.52 -15.39 18.25
N GLY A 597 12.88 -16.55 18.09
CA GLY A 597 11.46 -16.73 18.38
C GLY A 597 10.49 -16.31 17.27
N GLU A 598 10.99 -15.79 16.13
CA GLU A 598 10.19 -15.41 14.97
C GLU A 598 10.24 -16.46 13.86
N VAL A 599 9.09 -16.76 13.25
CA VAL A 599 9.01 -17.65 12.09
C VAL A 599 9.46 -16.90 10.83
N LEU A 600 10.61 -17.29 10.27
CA LEU A 600 11.13 -16.73 9.02
C LEU A 600 10.37 -17.27 7.80
N ALA A 601 10.07 -18.57 7.80
CA ALA A 601 9.29 -19.21 6.76
C ALA A 601 8.75 -20.56 7.26
N SER A 602 7.54 -20.92 6.85
CA SER A 602 6.88 -22.18 7.23
C SER A 602 6.44 -22.99 6.01
N ARG A 603 6.03 -24.24 6.23
CA ARG A 603 5.57 -25.17 5.16
C ARG A 603 6.62 -25.43 4.09
N LEU A 604 7.89 -25.39 4.47
CA LEU A 604 9.02 -25.58 3.56
C LEU A 604 9.19 -27.07 3.23
N LYS A 605 9.48 -27.35 1.95
CA LYS A 605 10.01 -28.66 1.54
C LYS A 605 11.48 -28.76 1.93
N LEU A 606 11.98 -29.98 2.15
CA LEU A 606 13.39 -30.23 2.46
C LEU A 606 14.36 -29.61 1.44
N ALA A 607 13.98 -29.60 0.14
CA ALA A 607 14.77 -28.99 -0.92
C ALA A 607 14.86 -27.45 -0.82
N SER A 608 13.88 -26.80 -0.22
CA SER A 608 13.78 -25.34 -0.11
C SER A 608 14.55 -24.76 1.08
N LEU A 609 14.95 -25.59 2.05
CA LEU A 609 15.62 -25.13 3.28
C LEU A 609 17.00 -24.52 2.99
N ALA A 610 17.80 -25.17 2.14
CA ALA A 610 19.17 -24.75 1.86
C ALA A 610 19.26 -23.40 1.12
N PRO A 611 18.54 -23.18 0.00
CA PRO A 611 18.52 -21.87 -0.67
C PRO A 611 18.02 -20.74 0.24
N LEU A 612 17.01 -21.03 1.06
CA LEU A 612 16.43 -20.06 1.98
C LEU A 612 17.39 -19.70 3.11
N LEU A 613 18.11 -20.68 3.67
CA LEU A 613 19.13 -20.43 4.67
C LEU A 613 20.30 -19.61 4.11
N ILE A 614 20.82 -19.96 2.93
CA ILE A 614 21.92 -19.21 2.29
C ILE A 614 21.51 -17.74 2.08
N THR A 615 20.30 -17.51 1.56
CA THR A 615 19.76 -16.16 1.35
C THR A 615 19.57 -15.42 2.68
N TYR A 616 19.11 -16.12 3.72
CA TYR A 616 18.98 -15.56 5.07
C TYR A 616 20.35 -15.16 5.64
N LEU A 617 21.37 -16.01 5.52
CA LEU A 617 22.72 -15.73 5.99
C LEU A 617 23.33 -14.53 5.25
N ALA A 618 23.11 -14.42 3.92
CA ALA A 618 23.51 -13.26 3.14
C ALA A 618 22.87 -11.97 3.67
N ARG A 619 21.55 -11.98 3.92
CA ARG A 619 20.84 -10.82 4.50
C ARG A 619 21.37 -10.44 5.89
N GLN A 620 21.65 -11.44 6.72
CA GLN A 620 22.15 -11.20 8.07
C GLN A 620 23.61 -10.72 8.12
N ALA A 621 24.35 -10.78 7.01
CA ALA A 621 25.67 -10.18 6.90
C ALA A 621 25.62 -8.65 6.70
N ALA A 622 24.45 -8.09 6.36
CA ALA A 622 24.24 -6.65 6.28
C ALA A 622 24.26 -6.02 7.69
N SER A 623 24.82 -4.82 7.79
CA SER A 623 24.90 -4.03 9.03
C SER A 623 24.83 -2.55 8.73
N ALA A 624 24.70 -1.70 9.76
CA ALA A 624 24.61 -0.24 9.57
C ALA A 624 25.78 0.36 8.78
N HIS A 625 26.95 -0.30 8.77
CA HIS A 625 28.14 0.14 8.05
C HIS A 625 28.49 -0.71 6.84
N HIS A 626 27.72 -1.78 6.58
CA HIS A 626 28.04 -2.72 5.52
C HIS A 626 26.81 -3.13 4.71
N LEU A 627 26.85 -2.81 3.42
CA LEU A 627 25.87 -3.25 2.43
C LEU A 627 26.26 -4.65 1.95
N VAL A 628 25.29 -5.55 1.79
CA VAL A 628 25.52 -6.84 1.13
C VAL A 628 24.99 -6.80 -0.28
N ILE A 629 25.78 -7.25 -1.25
CA ILE A 629 25.33 -7.50 -2.62
C ILE A 629 25.38 -9.01 -2.88
N ASP A 630 24.20 -9.62 -2.98
CA ASP A 630 23.98 -11.05 -3.11
C ASP A 630 23.94 -11.48 -4.59
N THR A 631 25.06 -11.27 -5.28
CA THR A 631 25.29 -11.72 -6.66
C THR A 631 26.58 -12.54 -6.77
N GLY A 632 26.90 -13.03 -7.96
CA GLY A 632 28.16 -13.72 -8.24
C GLY A 632 29.37 -12.82 -7.96
N LEU A 633 30.40 -13.39 -7.35
CA LEU A 633 31.66 -12.74 -7.04
C LEU A 633 32.80 -13.60 -7.59
N LEU A 634 33.45 -13.09 -8.63
CA LEU A 634 34.62 -13.71 -9.22
C LEU A 634 35.87 -13.21 -8.51
N THR A 635 36.72 -14.14 -8.07
CA THR A 635 37.93 -13.87 -7.27
C THR A 635 39.13 -14.58 -7.87
N THR A 636 40.30 -13.92 -7.87
CA THR A 636 41.59 -14.57 -8.16
C THR A 636 42.38 -14.86 -6.88
N PRO A 637 43.38 -15.77 -6.92
CA PRO A 637 44.31 -16.00 -5.80
C PRO A 637 45.04 -14.74 -5.33
N GLU A 638 45.27 -13.77 -6.23
CA GLU A 638 45.94 -12.50 -5.91
C GLU A 638 45.01 -11.45 -5.25
N GLY A 639 43.73 -11.77 -5.06
CA GLY A 639 42.76 -10.93 -4.37
C GLY A 639 42.02 -9.91 -5.24
N ALA A 640 42.12 -9.99 -6.57
CA ALA A 640 41.30 -9.20 -7.48
C ALA A 640 39.86 -9.73 -7.49
N MET A 641 38.88 -8.82 -7.54
CA MET A 641 37.45 -9.17 -7.47
C MET A 641 36.63 -8.43 -8.52
N ALA A 642 35.65 -9.14 -9.10
CA ALA A 642 34.61 -8.56 -9.93
C ALA A 642 33.22 -9.09 -9.53
N LEU A 643 32.22 -8.22 -9.58
CA LEU A 643 30.83 -8.65 -9.47
C LEU A 643 30.35 -9.18 -10.82
N CYS A 644 29.71 -10.34 -10.78
CA CYS A 644 29.10 -10.97 -11.94
C CYS A 644 27.58 -10.90 -11.81
N LEU A 645 26.94 -10.37 -12.85
CA LEU A 645 25.51 -10.33 -13.05
C LEU A 645 25.12 -11.35 -14.12
N PHE A 646 23.98 -12.00 -13.92
CA PHE A 646 23.44 -13.04 -14.80
C PHE A 646 21.97 -12.75 -15.08
N ALA A 647 21.46 -13.16 -16.24
CA ALA A 647 20.04 -13.01 -16.54
C ALA A 647 19.19 -13.96 -15.69
N THR A 648 19.74 -15.13 -15.34
CA THR A 648 19.09 -16.13 -14.48
C THR A 648 20.04 -16.75 -13.46
N PRO A 649 19.57 -17.19 -12.28
CA PRO A 649 20.41 -17.91 -11.32
C PRO A 649 21.05 -19.19 -11.89
N GLU A 650 20.36 -19.87 -12.81
CA GLU A 650 20.83 -21.08 -13.47
C GLU A 650 22.07 -20.85 -14.35
N GLU A 651 22.18 -19.67 -14.98
CA GLU A 651 23.38 -19.27 -15.73
C GLU A 651 24.59 -19.16 -14.80
N GLY A 652 24.44 -18.52 -13.64
CA GLY A 652 25.48 -18.42 -12.64
C GLY A 652 25.94 -19.80 -12.14
N GLU A 653 25.00 -20.75 -11.97
CA GLU A 653 25.33 -22.13 -11.61
C GLU A 653 26.10 -22.87 -12.72
N ALA A 654 25.74 -22.66 -13.98
CA ALA A 654 26.43 -23.27 -15.13
C ALA A 654 27.87 -22.76 -15.23
N VAL A 655 28.07 -21.45 -15.13
CA VAL A 655 29.40 -20.82 -15.17
C VAL A 655 30.26 -21.30 -13.99
N ALA A 656 29.70 -21.35 -12.77
CA ALA A 656 30.44 -21.83 -11.60
C ALA A 656 30.83 -23.32 -11.69
N LYS A 657 29.98 -24.19 -12.27
CA LYS A 657 30.33 -25.60 -12.54
C LYS A 657 31.48 -25.71 -13.53
N HIS A 658 31.50 -24.85 -14.54
CA HIS A 658 32.54 -24.83 -15.55
C HIS A 658 33.89 -24.37 -14.97
N LEU A 659 33.89 -23.39 -14.06
CA LEU A 659 35.11 -22.87 -13.44
C LEU A 659 35.70 -23.78 -12.35
N ALA A 660 34.89 -24.68 -11.75
CA ALA A 660 35.30 -25.55 -10.64
C ALA A 660 36.58 -26.41 -10.86
N PRO A 661 36.89 -26.94 -12.07
CA PRO A 661 38.12 -27.70 -12.31
C PRO A 661 39.39 -26.84 -12.40
N SER A 662 39.26 -25.51 -12.52
CA SER A 662 40.37 -24.58 -12.69
C SER A 662 40.85 -24.04 -11.34
N SER A 663 42.16 -24.06 -11.09
CA SER A 663 42.76 -23.42 -9.91
C SER A 663 43.01 -21.92 -10.07
N ALA A 664 42.59 -21.32 -11.20
CA ALA A 664 42.90 -19.93 -11.54
C ALA A 664 41.86 -18.91 -11.07
N LEU A 665 40.59 -19.31 -10.93
CA LEU A 665 39.46 -18.42 -10.60
C LEU A 665 38.47 -19.13 -9.67
N SER A 666 37.91 -18.40 -8.72
CA SER A 666 36.79 -18.88 -7.90
C SER A 666 35.57 -17.96 -8.09
N LEU A 667 34.44 -18.56 -8.48
CA LEU A 667 33.15 -17.89 -8.56
C LEU A 667 32.30 -18.29 -7.34
N THR A 668 32.13 -17.35 -6.42
CA THR A 668 31.31 -17.50 -5.21
C THR A 668 30.13 -16.55 -5.25
N ARG A 669 29.32 -16.51 -4.20
CA ARG A 669 28.14 -15.65 -4.08
C ARG A 669 28.28 -14.75 -2.86
N GLY A 670 27.85 -13.50 -3.01
CA GLY A 670 27.72 -12.55 -1.93
C GLY A 670 29.03 -11.82 -1.62
N VAL A 671 28.94 -10.50 -1.60
CA VAL A 671 30.00 -9.60 -1.13
C VAL A 671 29.43 -8.64 -0.11
N ARG A 672 30.26 -8.27 0.86
CA ARG A 672 29.98 -7.20 1.81
C ARG A 672 30.84 -5.99 1.45
N LEU A 673 30.19 -4.86 1.18
CA LEU A 673 30.84 -3.58 0.90
C LEU A 673 30.75 -2.67 2.10
N ASP A 674 31.86 -2.03 2.45
CA ASP A 674 31.89 -0.95 3.44
C ASP A 674 31.12 0.27 2.89
N THR A 675 30.10 0.74 3.59
CA THR A 675 29.24 1.85 3.13
C THR A 675 29.88 3.23 3.20
N ALA A 676 31.03 3.39 3.85
CA ALA A 676 31.77 4.65 3.89
C ALA A 676 32.72 4.79 2.69
N THR A 677 33.23 3.68 2.17
CA THR A 677 34.22 3.69 1.09
C THR A 677 33.75 3.03 -0.20
N PHE A 678 32.82 2.07 -0.12
CA PHE A 678 32.35 1.15 -1.17
C PHE A 678 33.42 0.35 -1.92
N MET A 679 34.70 0.71 -1.76
CA MET A 679 35.86 0.11 -2.41
C MET A 679 36.39 -1.11 -1.64
N GLN A 680 36.21 -1.14 -0.31
CA GLN A 680 36.61 -2.28 0.48
C GLN A 680 35.50 -3.33 0.48
N ALA A 681 35.83 -4.48 -0.09
CA ALA A 681 34.94 -5.59 -0.29
C ALA A 681 35.42 -6.82 0.47
N GLU A 682 34.46 -7.52 1.07
CA GLU A 682 34.70 -8.75 1.79
C GLU A 682 33.85 -9.86 1.19
N PRO A 683 34.48 -10.90 0.60
CA PRO A 683 33.75 -12.06 0.12
C PRO A 683 32.97 -12.74 1.25
N LEU A 684 31.72 -13.11 1.01
CA LEU A 684 30.95 -13.96 1.92
C LEU A 684 31.24 -15.45 1.68
N GLY A 685 31.69 -15.81 0.48
CA GLY A 685 32.05 -17.19 0.12
C GLY A 685 30.86 -18.14 0.06
N LEU A 686 29.65 -17.63 -0.15
CA LEU A 686 28.45 -18.47 -0.27
C LEU A 686 28.49 -19.24 -1.59
N PRO A 687 27.95 -20.46 -1.66
CA PRO A 687 27.91 -21.21 -2.91
C PRO A 687 26.89 -20.61 -3.89
N MET A 688 27.18 -20.67 -5.20
CA MET A 688 26.24 -20.24 -6.24
C MET A 688 24.96 -21.09 -6.27
N SER A 689 25.06 -22.38 -5.93
CA SER A 689 23.94 -23.33 -5.88
C SER A 689 24.08 -24.32 -4.73
N ALA A 690 22.95 -24.72 -4.13
CA ALA A 690 22.92 -25.73 -3.08
C ALA A 690 23.35 -27.14 -3.56
N ASN A 691 23.46 -27.38 -4.87
CA ASN A 691 23.85 -28.65 -5.46
C ASN A 691 25.35 -28.75 -5.80
N GLN A 692 26.12 -27.66 -5.70
CA GLN A 692 27.55 -27.60 -6.09
C GLN A 692 28.53 -28.18 -5.05
N LEU A 693 28.04 -28.78 -3.95
CA LEU A 693 28.86 -29.11 -2.77
C LEU A 693 29.37 -30.57 -2.73
N GLY A 694 29.44 -31.25 -3.89
CA GLY A 694 30.19 -32.50 -4.05
C GLY A 694 31.70 -32.26 -4.08
N GLU A 695 32.51 -33.22 -4.55
CA GLU A 695 34.00 -33.23 -4.59
C GLU A 695 34.71 -31.93 -5.06
N ALA A 696 33.99 -30.96 -5.61
CA ALA A 696 34.43 -29.60 -5.92
C ALA A 696 34.53 -28.64 -4.71
N ALA A 697 33.91 -28.92 -3.56
CA ALA A 697 33.95 -28.06 -2.36
C ALA A 697 35.37 -27.91 -1.76
N THR A 698 36.26 -28.84 -2.09
CA THR A 698 37.67 -28.86 -1.66
C THR A 698 38.58 -27.88 -2.41
N SER A 699 38.07 -27.15 -3.41
CA SER A 699 38.83 -26.17 -4.19
C SER A 699 38.27 -24.75 -4.12
N LEU A 700 37.63 -24.37 -2.99
CA LEU A 700 37.57 -22.96 -2.61
C LEU A 700 39.02 -22.53 -2.36
N LEU A 701 39.63 -21.90 -3.36
CA LEU A 701 40.84 -21.09 -3.18
C LEU A 701 40.69 -20.27 -1.89
N ALA A 702 41.75 -20.12 -1.11
CA ALA A 702 41.71 -19.31 0.12
C ALA A 702 41.19 -17.91 -0.24
N LEU A 703 39.91 -17.66 0.02
CA LEU A 703 39.27 -16.39 -0.32
C LEU A 703 39.99 -15.29 0.46
N PRO A 704 40.29 -14.15 -0.18
CA PRO A 704 40.92 -13.05 0.52
C PRO A 704 40.00 -12.56 1.66
N GLU A 705 40.59 -12.17 2.80
CA GLU A 705 39.82 -11.59 3.90
C GLU A 705 39.14 -10.28 3.46
N LYS A 706 39.88 -9.45 2.70
CA LYS A 706 39.47 -8.17 2.12
C LYS A 706 40.10 -8.00 0.74
N GLY A 707 39.43 -7.27 -0.14
CA GLY A 707 40.03 -6.79 -1.39
C GLY A 707 39.21 -5.64 -1.98
N GLN A 708 39.41 -5.36 -3.27
CA GLN A 708 38.69 -4.31 -3.99
C GLN A 708 37.90 -4.89 -5.16
N VAL A 709 36.62 -4.54 -5.25
CA VAL A 709 35.83 -4.78 -6.45
C VAL A 709 36.00 -3.56 -7.35
N ARG A 710 36.61 -3.79 -8.52
CA ARG A 710 36.86 -2.72 -9.51
C ARG A 710 36.09 -2.91 -10.82
N GLN A 711 35.38 -4.04 -10.94
CA GLN A 711 34.68 -4.39 -12.17
C GLN A 711 33.29 -4.96 -11.87
N VAL A 712 32.34 -4.61 -12.73
CA VAL A 712 31.01 -5.21 -12.80
C VAL A 712 30.82 -5.79 -14.19
N ILE A 713 30.54 -7.08 -14.25
CA ILE A 713 30.52 -7.86 -15.49
C ILE A 713 29.15 -8.49 -15.64
N TRP A 714 28.46 -8.19 -16.74
CA TRP A 714 27.28 -8.94 -17.17
C TRP A 714 27.73 -10.14 -18.01
N ILE A 715 27.36 -11.35 -17.62
CA ILE A 715 27.77 -12.58 -18.30
C ILE A 715 26.56 -13.23 -18.98
N ASN A 716 26.59 -13.33 -20.30
CA ASN A 716 25.61 -14.09 -21.09
C ASN A 716 26.16 -15.49 -21.40
N HIS A 717 25.34 -16.53 -21.24
CA HIS A 717 25.71 -17.93 -21.50
C HIS A 717 24.74 -18.59 -22.50
N GLU A 718 25.25 -19.20 -23.58
CA GLU A 718 24.51 -19.60 -24.79
C GLU A 718 23.20 -20.39 -24.58
N LYS A 719 23.11 -21.24 -23.55
CA LYS A 719 21.93 -22.12 -23.33
C LYS A 719 20.63 -21.38 -22.96
N ALA A 720 20.66 -20.05 -22.79
CA ALA A 720 19.53 -19.25 -22.29
C ALA A 720 19.10 -18.05 -23.18
N GLN A 721 19.61 -17.92 -24.41
CA GLN A 721 19.43 -16.76 -25.32
C GLN A 721 17.98 -16.30 -25.62
N LYS A 722 16.93 -16.98 -25.15
CA LYS A 722 15.54 -16.57 -25.40
C LYS A 722 15.01 -15.47 -24.47
N ALA A 723 15.78 -14.99 -23.48
CA ALA A 723 15.28 -14.03 -22.48
C ALA A 723 16.28 -12.96 -22.01
N SER A 724 17.42 -12.75 -22.69
CA SER A 724 18.40 -11.75 -22.26
C SER A 724 17.89 -10.32 -22.53
N PRO A 725 18.03 -9.38 -21.58
CA PRO A 725 17.69 -7.98 -21.79
C PRO A 725 18.59 -7.34 -22.86
N VAL A 726 18.07 -6.36 -23.61
CA VAL A 726 18.86 -5.55 -24.53
C VAL A 726 19.72 -4.60 -23.70
N LEU A 727 21.02 -4.86 -23.62
CA LEU A 727 21.99 -4.07 -22.84
C LEU A 727 22.92 -3.31 -23.78
N SER A 728 23.38 -2.13 -23.34
CA SER A 728 24.42 -1.39 -24.05
C SER A 728 25.79 -2.07 -23.88
N GLU A 729 26.67 -1.91 -24.87
CA GLU A 729 28.09 -2.24 -24.76
C GLU A 729 28.92 -0.95 -24.89
N PRO A 730 29.62 -0.48 -23.83
CA PRO A 730 29.71 -1.07 -22.48
C PRO A 730 28.41 -0.94 -21.67
N LEU A 731 28.29 -1.76 -20.61
CA LEU A 731 27.14 -1.75 -19.71
C LEU A 731 27.01 -0.37 -19.03
N SER A 732 25.86 0.29 -19.21
CA SER A 732 25.60 1.61 -18.60
C SER A 732 25.56 1.53 -17.07
N SER A 733 25.82 2.65 -16.38
CA SER A 733 25.74 2.67 -14.91
C SER A 733 24.31 2.37 -14.45
N LEU A 734 23.32 2.93 -15.15
CA LEU A 734 21.90 2.74 -14.83
C LEU A 734 21.43 1.29 -15.02
N ASP A 735 21.94 0.57 -16.02
CA ASP A 735 21.63 -0.84 -16.23
C ASP A 735 22.30 -1.72 -15.17
N ALA A 736 23.57 -1.44 -14.85
CA ALA A 736 24.25 -2.12 -13.75
C ALA A 736 23.53 -1.91 -12.41
N MET A 737 23.11 -0.67 -12.13
CA MET A 737 22.35 -0.32 -10.93
C MET A 737 21.02 -1.08 -10.86
N GLY A 738 20.23 -1.06 -11.94
CA GLY A 738 18.94 -1.76 -12.01
C GLY A 738 19.07 -3.27 -11.77
N ALA A 739 20.20 -3.87 -12.16
CA ALA A 739 20.50 -5.28 -11.93
C ALA A 739 21.04 -5.59 -10.53
N LEU A 740 21.77 -4.66 -9.90
CA LEU A 740 22.36 -4.84 -8.58
C LEU A 740 21.36 -4.60 -7.44
N LEU A 741 20.47 -3.61 -7.58
CA LEU A 741 19.54 -3.21 -6.51
C LEU A 741 18.68 -4.36 -5.97
N PRO A 742 18.10 -5.26 -6.79
CA PRO A 742 17.35 -6.41 -6.29
C PRO A 742 18.18 -7.40 -5.47
N CYS A 743 19.50 -7.39 -5.64
CA CYS A 743 20.46 -8.23 -4.93
C CYS A 743 21.04 -7.53 -3.69
N CYS A 744 20.73 -6.26 -3.45
CA CYS A 744 21.28 -5.50 -2.35
C CYS A 744 20.46 -5.69 -1.07
N TYR A 745 21.13 -5.95 0.06
CA TYR A 745 20.50 -6.09 1.37
C TYR A 745 21.03 -5.04 2.34
N ALA A 746 20.12 -4.19 2.84
CA ALA A 746 20.35 -3.32 3.97
C ALA A 746 19.92 -4.01 5.29
N PRO A 747 20.29 -3.46 6.46
CA PRO A 747 19.86 -3.98 7.75
C PRO A 747 18.33 -4.18 7.83
N ASP A 748 17.92 -5.25 8.52
CA ASP A 748 16.52 -5.63 8.73
C ASP A 748 15.72 -5.91 7.44
N GLY A 749 16.39 -6.07 6.29
CA GLY A 749 15.73 -6.36 5.01
C GLY A 749 14.92 -5.18 4.44
N LYS A 750 15.19 -3.96 4.90
CA LYS A 750 14.60 -2.74 4.35
C LYS A 750 15.22 -2.41 2.98
N PRO A 751 14.52 -1.70 2.10
CA PRO A 751 15.15 -1.09 0.92
C PRO A 751 16.30 -0.16 1.32
N LEU A 752 17.20 0.14 0.38
CA LEU A 752 18.32 1.03 0.64
C LEU A 752 17.83 2.46 0.89
N ASP A 753 18.52 3.18 1.77
CA ASP A 753 18.29 4.60 1.96
C ASP A 753 18.98 5.44 0.87
N VAL A 754 18.79 6.75 0.91
CA VAL A 754 19.33 7.68 -0.09
C VAL A 754 20.86 7.64 -0.09
N ASP A 755 21.48 7.65 1.08
CA ASP A 755 22.95 7.69 1.22
C ASP A 755 23.60 6.42 0.65
N ALA A 756 23.02 5.25 0.92
CA ALA A 756 23.52 3.99 0.38
C ALA A 756 23.36 3.90 -1.15
N ILE A 757 22.28 4.46 -1.72
CA ILE A 757 22.08 4.55 -3.18
C ILE A 757 23.09 5.49 -3.83
N THR A 758 23.29 6.68 -3.25
CA THR A 758 24.27 7.65 -3.75
C THR A 758 25.67 7.05 -3.72
N GLY A 759 26.08 6.45 -2.60
CA GLY A 759 27.39 5.82 -2.49
C GLY A 759 27.58 4.62 -3.43
N LEU A 760 26.54 3.81 -3.64
CA LEU A 760 26.57 2.71 -4.61
C LEU A 760 26.72 3.23 -6.05
N ASN A 761 26.05 4.34 -6.40
CA ASN A 761 26.17 4.96 -7.72
C ASN A 761 27.57 5.55 -7.95
N ASP A 762 28.10 6.27 -6.96
CA ASP A 762 29.44 6.85 -7.02
C ASP A 762 30.50 5.76 -7.19
N TRP A 763 30.35 4.64 -6.47
CA TRP A 763 31.21 3.47 -6.63
C TRP A 763 31.08 2.82 -8.01
N LEU A 764 29.85 2.65 -8.51
CA LEU A 764 29.62 2.11 -9.86
C LEU A 764 30.23 2.99 -10.95
N SER A 765 30.25 4.31 -10.77
CA SER A 765 30.89 5.25 -11.71
C SER A 765 32.42 5.08 -11.81
N GLN A 766 33.04 4.53 -10.76
CA GLN A 766 34.48 4.25 -10.69
C GLN A 766 34.84 2.83 -11.13
N CYS A 767 33.85 1.94 -11.28
CA CYS A 767 34.05 0.57 -11.73
C CYS A 767 34.09 0.48 -13.26
N GLU A 768 34.92 -0.43 -13.77
CA GLU A 768 34.81 -0.85 -15.16
C GLU A 768 33.56 -1.72 -15.34
N ARG A 769 32.75 -1.41 -16.34
CA ARG A 769 31.48 -2.11 -16.61
C ARG A 769 31.54 -2.75 -17.98
N SER A 770 31.29 -4.05 -18.05
CA SER A 770 31.40 -4.80 -19.31
C SER A 770 30.32 -5.85 -19.47
N VAL A 771 30.03 -6.20 -20.73
CA VAL A 771 29.19 -7.33 -21.10
C VAL A 771 30.10 -8.37 -21.76
N ILE A 772 29.96 -9.63 -21.35
CA ILE A 772 30.73 -10.75 -21.88
C ILE A 772 29.74 -11.83 -22.37
N ASN A 773 29.91 -12.24 -23.62
CA ASN A 773 29.19 -13.38 -24.19
C ASN A 773 30.12 -14.60 -24.16
N LEU A 774 29.75 -15.63 -23.39
CA LEU A 774 30.47 -16.89 -23.33
C LEU A 774 29.87 -17.84 -24.39
N GLU A 775 30.53 -17.92 -25.54
CA GLU A 775 30.13 -18.77 -26.69
C GLU A 775 30.65 -20.21 -26.58
N ASP A 776 31.82 -20.44 -25.98
CA ASP A 776 32.42 -21.77 -25.83
C ASP A 776 32.90 -22.01 -24.39
N GLU A 777 32.54 -23.16 -23.83
CA GLU A 777 32.90 -23.55 -22.47
C GLU A 777 34.44 -23.58 -22.31
N SER A 778 35.20 -24.03 -23.31
CA SER A 778 36.66 -24.22 -23.19
C SER A 778 37.52 -22.94 -23.02
N ASP A 779 37.00 -21.75 -23.36
CA ASP A 779 37.74 -20.47 -23.29
C ASP A 779 37.24 -19.55 -22.14
N ALA A 780 36.15 -19.91 -21.45
CA ALA A 780 35.52 -19.05 -20.44
C ALA A 780 36.46 -18.67 -19.29
N THR A 781 37.29 -19.62 -18.82
CA THR A 781 38.29 -19.38 -17.77
C THR A 781 39.33 -18.36 -18.23
N GLN A 782 39.79 -18.45 -19.48
CA GLN A 782 40.84 -17.59 -20.02
C GLN A 782 40.31 -16.19 -20.29
N VAL A 783 39.11 -16.06 -20.89
CA VAL A 783 38.44 -14.77 -21.14
C VAL A 783 38.20 -14.02 -19.83
N LEU A 784 37.63 -14.69 -18.82
CA LEU A 784 37.37 -14.08 -17.51
C LEU A 784 38.66 -13.74 -16.76
N THR A 785 39.70 -14.57 -16.86
CA THR A 785 41.02 -14.30 -16.25
C THR A 785 41.69 -13.09 -16.89
N GLN A 786 41.66 -12.99 -18.22
CA GLN A 786 42.21 -11.84 -18.94
C GLN A 786 41.48 -10.56 -18.57
N ARG A 787 40.15 -10.60 -18.44
CA ARG A 787 39.34 -9.45 -18.03
C ARG A 787 39.62 -9.00 -16.60
N LEU A 788 39.71 -9.92 -15.64
CA LEU A 788 40.02 -9.58 -14.25
C LEU A 788 41.45 -9.02 -14.07
N LYS A 789 42.39 -9.45 -14.94
CA LYS A 789 43.80 -9.01 -14.91
C LYS A 789 44.05 -7.75 -15.74
N ALA A 790 43.15 -7.40 -16.66
CA ALA A 790 43.24 -6.15 -17.40
C ALA A 790 43.19 -5.00 -16.39
N GLN A 791 44.29 -4.27 -16.26
CA GLN A 791 44.30 -3.06 -15.44
C GLN A 791 43.35 -2.04 -16.08
N PRO A 792 42.63 -1.24 -15.28
CA PRO A 792 41.79 -0.19 -15.82
C PRO A 792 42.65 0.68 -16.74
N SER A 793 42.30 0.71 -18.02
CA SER A 793 43.06 1.48 -19.00
C SER A 793 43.11 2.93 -18.53
N VAL A 794 44.31 3.49 -18.46
CA VAL A 794 44.62 4.91 -18.19
C VAL A 794 44.10 5.83 -19.32
N ALA A 795 43.15 5.35 -20.13
CA ALA A 795 42.63 6.03 -21.31
C ALA A 795 41.77 7.26 -21.00
N ARG A 796 41.36 7.49 -19.74
CA ARG A 796 40.62 8.71 -19.35
C ARG A 796 41.53 9.88 -18.96
N ALA A 797 42.78 9.63 -18.61
CA ALA A 797 43.75 10.70 -18.32
C ALA A 797 44.44 11.23 -19.59
N GLU A 798 44.70 10.36 -20.57
CA GLU A 798 45.31 10.78 -21.84
C GLU A 798 44.33 11.54 -22.75
N ALA A 799 43.02 11.26 -22.66
CA ALA A 799 42.00 12.01 -23.41
C ALA A 799 41.75 13.43 -22.85
N GLU A 800 41.96 13.68 -21.55
CA GLU A 800 41.86 15.03 -20.96
C GLU A 800 43.14 15.86 -21.16
N ASP A 801 44.30 15.22 -21.32
CA ASP A 801 45.54 15.91 -21.69
C ASP A 801 45.63 16.20 -23.20
N GLU A 802 45.04 15.37 -24.07
CA GLU A 802 44.87 15.71 -25.50
C GLU A 802 43.81 16.81 -25.72
N ALA A 803 42.71 16.83 -24.96
CA ALA A 803 41.69 17.89 -25.04
C ALA A 803 42.11 19.23 -24.41
N LYS A 804 43.24 19.29 -23.70
CA LYS A 804 43.89 20.53 -23.24
C LYS A 804 45.04 20.98 -24.15
N ALA A 805 45.40 20.16 -25.15
CA ALA A 805 46.45 20.45 -26.12
C ALA A 805 45.91 20.82 -27.52
N GLU A 806 44.60 20.69 -27.75
CA GLU A 806 43.84 21.33 -28.84
C GLU A 806 43.01 22.52 -28.33
#